data_AF-A0A5N6GQ80-F1
#
_entry.id   AF-A0A5N6GQ80-F1
#
_cell.length_a   1.000
_cell.length_b   1.000
_cell.length_c   1.000
_cell.angle_alpha   90.00
_cell.angle_beta   90.00
_cell.angle_gamma   90.00
#
_symmetry.space_group_name_H-M   'P 1'
#
loop_
_entity.id
_entity.type
_entity.pdbx_description
1 polymer ?
#
loop_
_entity_poly.entity_id
_entity_poly.type
_entity_poly.pdbx_seq_one_letter_code
_entity_poly.pdbx_strand_id
1 'polypeptide(L)'
;MSGFADFDAGHRDLITVTKFNFYGNRIVTASSDHRMKVWDQKDGEWQLTDTWRAHDAEIRDASWNGPFTGQHIGSVGEDMKCKIWQEDVTQPPNSGRRFRSIFRMTAPYRHPFVSIDFRNIDLESWLAVITRDGFLMVMEPVSPDTLADWQPLDQFRVCTAPQRGEETSFKVQFHHDPTDITHSVLPSSDRKSLSLVVAAMDSVKVYRTDASRRFYHAIELSSHGGLEVACIDSKHLDVWQVGFSYAGPTLGTGLFIGSGQALAAGGPASLLGSYIFISVLVYCVSTAVAEIAAHLPSQTGTMVNHTYRYASSHLGFSLGYLRWFSIAALVPFEITNAMVNLGLWNPGARLAIRISIVTAVVFFFNMLPEKAFKRSEAAFTALKLVTTIGLIIISGYLAVRGVPESAARGFRYWHEPGAMNEYLTDGHLGRLLGLVQCILCSTISFIFSPELIVQRAEQVDSESVRNALDMTRIDCFHLFALYILSSLAITVSSPSDEPLLTNHGIGAGLSPYIVGIRRSGIPILPTVATALIFLSSVASGRSFLYISSRTLCSLAETGHGPELFKVRNDYGVPYISVIISALFSGFAYLSLAMSASVVFNLLMYFITTSGYISWLFSCVIYFQFRRTTALQGFTPANQTRIQPYGAYFGIAACTFLPLANALLLAAPSWIVARNSIPAYIAVSIFLLLYFGHLMKSIVTQRRLQSEELRKQGCGDMLEKCTARPQG
;
A
#
# COMPACT_ATOMS: atom_id res chain seq x y z
N MET A 1 -7.64 -0.79 -24.64
CA MET A 1 -6.18 -0.63 -24.52
C MET A 1 -5.57 -1.40 -25.69
N SER A 2 -4.96 -0.69 -26.65
CA SER A 2 -4.02 -1.31 -27.58
C SER A 2 -2.89 -1.95 -26.76
N GLY A 3 -2.50 -3.17 -27.12
CA GLY A 3 -1.43 -3.90 -26.44
C GLY A 3 -0.07 -3.20 -26.58
N PHE A 4 0.98 -3.83 -26.06
CA PHE A 4 2.36 -3.46 -26.35
C PHE A 4 2.54 -3.34 -27.87
N ALA A 5 3.11 -2.22 -28.33
CA ALA A 5 3.45 -1.99 -29.72
C ALA A 5 4.97 -2.08 -29.86
N ASP A 6 5.43 -2.79 -30.88
CA ASP A 6 6.85 -2.85 -31.21
C ASP A 6 7.36 -1.47 -31.61
N PHE A 7 8.50 -1.05 -31.05
CA PHE A 7 9.16 0.21 -31.36
C PHE A 7 10.41 -0.06 -32.20
N ASP A 8 10.34 0.21 -33.50
CA ASP A 8 11.49 0.12 -34.39
C ASP A 8 12.37 1.38 -34.27
N ALA A 9 13.49 1.28 -33.55
CA ALA A 9 14.47 2.36 -33.43
C ALA A 9 15.34 2.54 -34.70
N GLY A 10 15.31 1.60 -35.65
CA GLY A 10 16.06 1.67 -36.92
C GLY A 10 17.58 1.84 -36.78
N HIS A 11 18.17 1.39 -35.67
CA HIS A 11 19.62 1.30 -35.50
C HIS A 11 20.18 0.11 -36.30
N ARG A 12 21.45 0.19 -36.71
CA ARG A 12 22.09 -0.86 -37.53
C ARG A 12 22.80 -1.94 -36.70
N ASP A 13 22.86 -1.74 -35.40
CA ASP A 13 23.56 -2.59 -34.45
C ASP A 13 22.87 -2.52 -33.08
N LEU A 14 23.42 -3.20 -32.07
CA LEU A 14 22.90 -3.27 -30.71
C LEU A 14 22.57 -1.88 -30.16
N ILE A 15 21.36 -1.74 -29.64
CA ILE A 15 20.93 -0.52 -28.93
C ILE A 15 21.47 -0.63 -27.51
N THR A 16 22.39 0.26 -27.16
CA THR A 16 23.05 0.29 -25.86
C THR A 16 22.37 1.24 -24.89
N VAL A 17 21.63 2.23 -25.39
CA VAL A 17 20.94 3.25 -24.58
C VAL A 17 19.52 3.46 -25.05
N THR A 18 18.59 3.51 -24.11
CA THR A 18 17.21 3.98 -24.31
C THR A 18 16.79 4.77 -23.08
N LYS A 19 16.59 6.08 -23.23
CA LYS A 19 16.26 6.98 -22.10
C LYS A 19 15.16 7.96 -22.49
N PHE A 20 14.15 8.05 -21.63
CA PHE A 20 13.15 9.10 -21.71
C PHE A 20 13.72 10.41 -21.15
N ASN A 21 13.24 11.53 -21.68
CA ASN A 21 13.40 12.79 -21.00
C ASN A 21 12.49 12.86 -19.75
N PHE A 22 12.67 13.88 -18.93
CA PHE A 22 11.89 14.07 -17.70
C PHE A 22 10.36 14.05 -17.92
N TYR A 23 9.87 14.56 -19.06
CA TYR A 23 8.44 14.64 -19.34
C TYR A 23 7.84 13.36 -19.95
N GLY A 24 8.68 12.37 -20.28
CA GLY A 24 8.26 11.12 -20.93
C GLY A 24 7.78 11.27 -22.38
N ASN A 25 7.92 12.45 -22.98
CA ASN A 25 7.45 12.75 -24.34
C ASN A 25 8.58 12.72 -25.39
N ARG A 26 9.83 12.50 -24.96
CA ARG A 26 10.98 12.31 -25.86
C ARG A 26 11.78 11.09 -25.45
N ILE A 27 12.35 10.39 -26.44
CA ILE A 27 13.26 9.26 -26.23
C ILE A 27 14.58 9.59 -26.92
N VAL A 28 15.70 9.30 -26.24
CA VAL A 28 17.00 9.16 -26.88
C VAL A 28 17.36 7.68 -26.98
N THR A 29 17.75 7.24 -28.17
CA THR A 29 18.33 5.91 -28.41
C THR A 29 19.75 6.06 -28.91
N ALA A 30 20.65 5.22 -28.42
CA ALA A 30 22.05 5.17 -28.87
C ALA A 30 22.47 3.72 -29.07
N SER A 31 23.45 3.51 -29.95
CA SER A 31 23.82 2.17 -30.41
C SER A 31 25.33 2.03 -30.62
N SER A 32 25.77 0.78 -30.68
CA SER A 32 27.07 0.37 -31.18
C SER A 32 27.31 0.79 -32.64
N ASP A 33 26.28 1.21 -33.38
CA ASP A 33 26.42 1.81 -34.72
C ASP A 33 27.02 3.24 -34.73
N HIS A 34 27.45 3.73 -33.56
CA HIS A 34 28.05 5.04 -33.31
C HIS A 34 27.08 6.22 -33.46
N ARG A 35 25.78 5.97 -33.62
CA ARG A 35 24.77 7.00 -33.83
C ARG A 35 23.85 7.13 -32.61
N MET A 36 23.39 8.37 -32.43
CA MET A 36 22.27 8.69 -31.56
C MET A 36 21.07 9.08 -32.41
N LYS A 37 19.89 8.80 -31.87
CA LYS A 37 18.61 9.21 -32.43
C LYS A 37 17.74 9.78 -31.32
N VAL A 38 17.00 10.82 -31.65
CA VAL A 38 16.02 11.44 -30.75
C VAL A 38 14.65 11.32 -31.38
N TRP A 39 13.66 10.97 -30.58
CA TRP A 39 12.29 10.75 -30.99
C TRP A 39 11.36 11.58 -30.12
N ASP A 40 10.36 12.21 -30.74
CA ASP A 40 9.32 12.97 -30.05
C ASP A 40 7.97 12.27 -30.21
N GLN A 41 7.17 12.26 -29.13
CA GLN A 41 5.81 11.75 -29.17
C GLN A 41 4.84 12.83 -29.67
N LYS A 42 4.16 12.58 -30.79
CA LYS A 42 3.14 13.46 -31.36
C LYS A 42 1.92 12.65 -31.75
N ASP A 43 0.74 13.09 -31.33
CA ASP A 43 -0.56 12.45 -31.63
C ASP A 43 -0.64 10.95 -31.31
N GLY A 44 0.13 10.51 -30.31
CA GLY A 44 0.20 9.10 -29.88
C GLY A 44 1.21 8.24 -30.63
N GLU A 45 1.92 8.79 -31.62
CA GLU A 45 2.98 8.10 -32.37
C GLU A 45 4.36 8.69 -32.08
N TRP A 46 5.40 7.85 -32.16
CA TRP A 46 6.79 8.28 -32.02
C TRP A 46 7.37 8.69 -33.38
N GLN A 47 7.85 9.92 -33.47
CA GLN A 47 8.44 10.47 -34.69
C GLN A 47 9.92 10.76 -34.51
N LEU A 48 10.74 10.38 -35.48
CA LEU A 48 12.18 10.65 -35.46
C LEU A 48 12.45 12.16 -35.61
N THR A 49 13.11 12.74 -34.63
CA THR A 49 13.50 14.15 -34.61
C THR A 49 14.82 14.37 -35.33
N ASP A 50 15.86 13.60 -35.00
CA ASP A 50 17.14 13.65 -35.71
C ASP A 50 17.98 12.37 -35.50
N THR A 51 18.94 12.16 -36.39
CA THR A 51 19.95 11.09 -36.29
C THR A 51 21.33 11.59 -36.68
N TRP A 52 22.32 11.41 -35.81
CA TRP A 52 23.69 11.87 -36.08
C TRP A 52 24.73 10.90 -35.53
N ARG A 53 25.96 10.99 -36.04
CA ARG A 53 27.11 10.24 -35.52
C ARG A 53 27.62 10.95 -34.26
N ALA A 54 27.37 10.36 -33.10
CA ALA A 54 27.71 10.98 -31.82
C ALA A 54 29.15 10.67 -31.41
N HIS A 55 29.60 9.43 -31.58
CA HIS A 55 30.94 8.97 -31.18
C HIS A 55 31.70 8.33 -32.35
N ASP A 56 33.01 8.15 -32.16
CA ASP A 56 33.86 7.47 -33.14
C ASP A 56 33.91 5.94 -32.92
N ALA A 57 33.35 5.49 -31.79
CA ALA A 57 33.22 4.10 -31.36
C ALA A 57 31.86 3.88 -30.67
N GLU A 58 31.65 2.68 -30.10
CA GLU A 58 30.41 2.29 -29.42
C GLU A 58 29.99 3.29 -28.34
N ILE A 59 28.71 3.62 -28.30
CA ILE A 59 28.15 4.51 -27.28
C ILE A 59 27.77 3.65 -26.08
N ARG A 60 28.27 3.99 -24.89
CA ARG A 60 28.08 3.18 -23.69
C ARG A 60 26.92 3.64 -22.84
N ASP A 61 26.72 4.96 -22.73
CA ASP A 61 25.64 5.53 -21.93
C ASP A 61 25.30 6.94 -22.45
N ALA A 62 24.06 7.38 -22.20
CA ALA A 62 23.60 8.73 -22.49
C ALA A 62 22.49 9.13 -21.52
N SER A 63 22.42 10.41 -21.18
CA SER A 63 21.42 10.93 -20.24
C SER A 63 20.93 12.32 -20.65
N TRP A 64 19.66 12.62 -20.36
CA TRP A 64 19.05 13.93 -20.58
C TRP A 64 19.38 14.87 -19.43
N ASN A 65 19.64 16.14 -19.72
CA ASN A 65 19.78 17.15 -18.68
C ASN A 65 18.44 17.82 -18.34
N GLY A 66 17.82 17.36 -17.26
CA GLY A 66 16.79 18.07 -16.49
C GLY A 66 15.43 18.38 -17.16
N PRO A 67 14.46 18.85 -16.35
CA PRO A 67 13.16 19.29 -16.84
C PRO A 67 13.20 20.66 -17.53
N PHE A 68 14.07 21.56 -17.10
CA PHE A 68 13.99 22.98 -17.46
C PHE A 68 14.65 23.32 -18.80
N THR A 69 15.68 22.57 -19.20
CA THR A 69 16.36 22.82 -20.48
C THR A 69 15.89 21.89 -21.58
N GLY A 70 15.62 20.61 -21.31
CA GLY A 70 14.98 19.63 -22.24
C GLY A 70 15.66 19.43 -23.62
N GLN A 71 16.75 20.16 -23.87
CA GLN A 71 17.44 20.35 -25.15
C GLN A 71 18.87 19.82 -25.10
N HIS A 72 19.35 19.41 -23.92
CA HIS A 72 20.71 18.95 -23.72
C HIS A 72 20.76 17.45 -23.43
N ILE A 73 21.69 16.78 -24.11
CA ILE A 73 21.95 15.35 -23.95
C ILE A 73 23.44 15.17 -23.69
N GLY A 74 23.79 14.41 -22.66
CA GLY A 74 25.16 13.94 -22.42
C GLY A 74 25.33 12.54 -22.97
N SER A 75 26.47 12.24 -23.57
CA SER A 75 26.80 10.90 -24.03
C SER A 75 28.26 10.56 -23.77
N VAL A 76 28.50 9.27 -23.53
CA VAL A 76 29.84 8.70 -23.33
C VAL A 76 30.03 7.48 -24.22
N GLY A 77 31.25 7.29 -24.71
CA GLY A 77 31.56 6.19 -25.61
C GLY A 77 32.94 5.58 -25.39
N GLU A 78 33.14 4.47 -26.07
CA GLU A 78 34.38 3.70 -26.10
C GLU A 78 35.53 4.49 -26.75
N ASP A 79 35.21 5.60 -27.44
CA ASP A 79 36.17 6.57 -27.99
C ASP A 79 36.85 7.45 -26.92
N MET A 80 36.64 7.14 -25.64
CA MET A 80 37.16 7.85 -24.46
C MET A 80 36.69 9.29 -24.34
N LYS A 81 35.59 9.66 -25.02
CA LYS A 81 35.03 11.01 -24.98
C LYS A 81 33.72 11.05 -24.19
N CYS A 82 33.56 12.10 -23.40
CA CYS A 82 32.28 12.57 -22.91
C CYS A 82 31.89 13.80 -23.73
N LYS A 83 30.66 13.83 -24.27
CA LYS A 83 30.17 14.94 -25.09
C LYS A 83 28.81 15.40 -24.57
N ILE A 84 28.56 16.71 -24.62
CA ILE A 84 27.23 17.28 -24.38
C ILE A 84 26.75 17.90 -25.68
N TRP A 85 25.51 17.60 -26.03
CA TRP A 85 24.84 18.00 -27.26
C TRP A 85 23.72 18.98 -26.91
N GLN A 86 23.61 20.05 -27.69
CA GLN A 86 22.51 21.01 -27.61
C GLN A 86 21.67 20.93 -28.88
N GLU A 87 20.35 20.94 -28.71
CA GLU A 87 19.38 20.99 -29.81
C GLU A 87 19.26 22.40 -30.40
N ASP A 88 19.43 22.52 -31.72
CA ASP A 88 19.10 23.70 -32.51
C ASP A 88 17.77 23.46 -33.25
N VAL A 89 16.68 23.99 -32.67
CA VAL A 89 15.31 23.81 -33.19
C VAL A 89 15.12 24.43 -34.59
N THR A 90 16.00 25.34 -35.00
CA THR A 90 15.95 25.97 -36.32
C THR A 90 16.38 25.04 -37.45
N GLN A 91 17.14 23.99 -37.14
CA GLN A 91 17.51 22.97 -38.13
C GLN A 91 16.31 22.07 -38.44
N PRO A 92 16.13 21.69 -39.72
CA PRO A 92 15.05 20.79 -40.09
C PRO A 92 15.22 19.42 -39.40
N PRO A 93 14.11 18.73 -39.07
CA PRO A 93 14.16 17.35 -38.57
C PRO A 93 14.95 16.43 -39.52
N ASN A 94 15.64 15.44 -38.96
CA ASN A 94 16.44 14.46 -39.69
C ASN A 94 17.57 15.08 -40.57
N SER A 95 18.06 16.26 -40.20
CA SER A 95 19.18 16.94 -40.89
C SER A 95 20.55 16.36 -40.53
N GLY A 96 20.65 15.60 -39.44
CA GLY A 96 21.89 15.16 -38.82
C GLY A 96 22.73 16.29 -38.22
N ARG A 97 22.17 17.49 -38.15
CA ARG A 97 22.83 18.72 -37.66
C ARG A 97 22.05 19.41 -36.54
N ARG A 98 20.89 18.86 -36.16
CA ARG A 98 20.01 19.46 -35.16
C ARG A 98 20.62 19.39 -33.76
N PHE A 99 21.39 18.35 -33.47
CA PHE A 99 22.13 18.24 -32.20
C PHE A 99 23.61 18.54 -32.41
N ARG A 100 24.07 19.66 -31.83
CA ARG A 100 25.47 20.10 -31.92
C ARG A 100 26.21 19.85 -30.61
N SER A 101 27.42 19.29 -30.70
CA SER A 101 28.29 19.13 -29.53
C SER A 101 28.78 20.51 -29.07
N ILE A 102 28.42 20.88 -27.84
CA ILE A 102 28.82 22.14 -27.18
C ILE A 102 29.95 21.96 -26.18
N PHE A 103 30.10 20.75 -25.63
CA PHE A 103 31.18 20.38 -24.72
C PHE A 103 31.77 19.03 -25.12
N ARG A 104 33.09 18.89 -24.92
CA ARG A 104 33.83 17.65 -25.13
C ARG A 104 34.95 17.51 -24.11
N MET A 105 34.97 16.37 -23.43
CA MET A 105 36.02 15.98 -22.51
C MET A 105 36.61 14.63 -22.93
N THR A 106 37.93 14.47 -22.80
CA THR A 106 38.62 13.19 -23.03
C THR A 106 39.01 12.60 -21.68
N ALA A 107 38.87 11.29 -21.51
CA ALA A 107 39.18 10.62 -20.24
C ALA A 107 40.66 10.81 -19.85
N PRO A 108 40.96 11.13 -18.57
CA PRO A 108 42.32 11.49 -18.13
C PRO A 108 43.31 10.32 -18.19
N TYR A 109 42.87 9.08 -17.96
CA TYR A 109 43.73 7.91 -17.85
C TYR A 109 43.62 6.92 -19.02
N ARG A 110 43.18 7.36 -20.20
CA ARG A 110 43.00 6.52 -21.41
C ARG A 110 42.14 5.27 -21.18
N HIS A 111 41.20 5.34 -20.25
CA HIS A 111 40.14 4.35 -20.07
C HIS A 111 38.81 4.96 -20.53
N PRO A 112 37.96 4.23 -21.27
CA PRO A 112 36.71 4.76 -21.77
C PRO A 112 35.74 5.09 -20.63
N PHE A 113 34.90 6.10 -20.84
CA PHE A 113 33.75 6.38 -19.98
C PHE A 113 32.68 5.31 -20.21
N VAL A 114 32.08 4.83 -19.13
CA VAL A 114 31.10 3.74 -19.19
C VAL A 114 29.73 4.12 -18.66
N SER A 115 29.61 5.17 -17.85
CA SER A 115 28.31 5.68 -17.39
C SER A 115 28.34 7.19 -17.15
N ILE A 116 27.19 7.82 -17.37
CA ILE A 116 26.96 9.26 -17.27
C ILE A 116 25.58 9.52 -16.65
N ASP A 117 25.50 10.48 -15.72
CA ASP A 117 24.21 10.95 -15.20
C ASP A 117 24.24 12.46 -14.91
N PHE A 118 23.09 13.11 -15.10
CA PHE A 118 22.87 14.50 -14.72
C PHE A 118 22.11 14.58 -13.41
N ARG A 119 22.27 15.69 -12.68
CA ARG A 119 21.37 16.07 -11.57
C ARG A 119 21.01 17.52 -11.72
N ASN A 120 19.75 17.84 -11.44
CA ASN A 120 19.27 19.21 -11.38
C ASN A 120 18.65 19.46 -10.02
N ILE A 121 19.03 20.57 -9.40
CA ILE A 121 18.45 21.11 -8.17
C ILE A 121 18.23 22.58 -8.48
N ASP A 122 16.96 23.00 -8.45
CA ASP A 122 16.54 24.32 -8.92
C ASP A 122 17.00 24.57 -10.39
N LEU A 123 17.78 25.62 -10.63
CA LEU A 123 18.33 25.99 -11.94
C LEU A 123 19.76 25.47 -12.18
N GLU A 124 20.35 24.78 -11.21
CA GLU A 124 21.72 24.28 -11.30
C GLU A 124 21.75 22.86 -11.87
N SER A 125 22.82 22.56 -12.60
CA SER A 125 23.06 21.24 -13.21
C SER A 125 24.38 20.68 -12.71
N TRP A 126 24.43 19.38 -12.42
CA TRP A 126 25.65 18.64 -12.14
C TRP A 126 25.75 17.45 -13.07
N LEU A 127 26.98 17.04 -13.34
CA LEU A 127 27.31 15.94 -14.24
C LEU A 127 28.26 14.98 -13.54
N ALA A 128 27.90 13.70 -13.49
CA ALA A 128 28.77 12.64 -13.01
C ALA A 128 29.13 11.71 -14.17
N VAL A 129 30.41 11.39 -14.29
CA VAL A 129 30.92 10.41 -15.26
C VAL A 129 31.92 9.48 -14.60
N ILE A 130 31.88 8.20 -14.97
CA ILE A 130 32.81 7.20 -14.46
C ILE A 130 33.48 6.43 -15.60
N THR A 131 34.78 6.20 -15.46
CA THR A 131 35.59 5.41 -16.41
C THR A 131 35.58 3.93 -16.07
N ARG A 132 35.98 3.11 -17.04
CA ARG A 132 36.10 1.65 -16.89
C ARG A 132 37.07 1.20 -15.78
N ASP A 133 38.03 2.04 -15.39
CA ASP A 133 38.96 1.76 -14.28
C ASP A 133 38.48 2.32 -12.92
N GLY A 134 37.21 2.73 -12.83
CA GLY A 134 36.59 3.19 -11.59
C GLY A 134 36.98 4.60 -11.16
N PHE A 135 37.46 5.44 -12.08
CA PHE A 135 37.72 6.86 -11.82
C PHE A 135 36.44 7.67 -12.03
N LEU A 136 35.88 8.19 -10.93
CA LEU A 136 34.67 9.00 -10.93
C LEU A 136 35.04 10.49 -10.94
N MET A 137 34.34 11.24 -11.79
CA MET A 137 34.41 12.70 -11.82
C MET A 137 33.01 13.28 -11.69
N VAL A 138 32.84 14.20 -10.75
CA VAL A 138 31.63 15.00 -10.58
C VAL A 138 31.97 16.44 -10.92
N MET A 139 31.18 17.04 -11.80
CA MET A 139 31.44 18.35 -12.40
C MET A 139 30.23 19.26 -12.27
N GLU A 140 30.50 20.56 -12.28
CA GLU A 140 29.50 21.62 -12.37
C GLU A 140 29.83 22.53 -13.57
N PRO A 141 28.82 23.15 -14.20
CA PRO A 141 29.05 24.08 -15.30
C PRO A 141 29.68 25.37 -14.77
N VAL A 142 30.62 25.93 -15.54
CA VAL A 142 31.22 27.25 -15.22
C VAL A 142 30.16 28.35 -15.35
N SER A 143 29.24 28.19 -16.30
CA SER A 143 28.07 29.04 -16.49
C SER A 143 26.81 28.17 -16.57
N PRO A 144 25.82 28.36 -15.67
CA PRO A 144 24.57 27.58 -15.67
C PRO A 144 23.77 27.70 -16.97
N ASP A 145 23.90 28.80 -17.70
CA ASP A 145 23.06 29.11 -18.86
C ASP A 145 23.53 28.43 -20.15
N THR A 146 24.83 28.28 -20.35
CA THR A 146 25.39 27.82 -21.64
C THR A 146 25.81 26.35 -21.63
N LEU A 147 26.16 25.78 -20.46
CA LEU A 147 26.65 24.40 -20.30
C LEU A 147 27.81 24.02 -21.25
N ALA A 148 28.49 25.03 -21.83
CA ALA A 148 29.56 24.84 -22.79
C ALA A 148 30.89 24.51 -22.11
N ASP A 149 31.07 25.02 -20.88
CA ASP A 149 32.26 24.86 -20.07
C ASP A 149 31.91 24.21 -18.72
N TRP A 150 32.71 23.25 -18.30
CA TRP A 150 32.51 22.48 -17.07
C TRP A 150 33.81 22.43 -16.26
N GLN A 151 33.68 22.52 -14.94
CA GLN A 151 34.78 22.41 -13.99
C GLN A 151 34.54 21.24 -13.01
N PRO A 152 35.60 20.55 -12.56
CA PRO A 152 35.46 19.46 -11.61
C PRO A 152 35.08 19.99 -10.21
N LEU A 153 34.00 19.44 -9.66
CA LEU A 153 33.61 19.63 -8.27
C LEU A 153 34.40 18.67 -7.37
N ASP A 154 34.48 17.39 -7.76
CA ASP A 154 35.24 16.37 -7.06
C ASP A 154 35.68 15.24 -8.01
N GLN A 155 36.80 14.58 -7.70
CA GLN A 155 37.35 13.49 -8.50
C GLN A 155 38.11 12.48 -7.63
N PHE A 156 37.73 11.21 -7.71
CA PHE A 156 38.36 10.15 -6.91
C PHE A 156 38.14 8.77 -7.52
N ARG A 157 38.94 7.80 -7.08
CA ARG A 157 38.78 6.38 -7.44
C ARG A 157 37.82 5.69 -6.48
N VAL A 158 36.83 5.00 -7.05
CA VAL A 158 35.78 4.30 -6.30
C VAL A 158 36.27 2.95 -5.76
N CYS A 159 37.19 2.32 -6.48
CA CYS A 159 37.83 1.06 -6.11
C CYS A 159 39.31 1.06 -6.53
N THR A 160 40.05 0.03 -6.12
CA THR A 160 41.39 -0.26 -6.66
C THR A 160 41.29 -0.52 -8.15
N ALA A 161 42.22 0.03 -8.94
CA ALA A 161 42.22 -0.13 -10.38
C ALA A 161 42.18 -1.63 -10.77
N PRO A 162 41.18 -2.07 -11.57
CA PRO A 162 41.07 -3.47 -12.00
C PRO A 162 42.31 -3.92 -12.76
N GLN A 163 42.68 -5.19 -12.60
CA GLN A 163 43.81 -5.76 -13.34
C GLN A 163 43.46 -5.96 -14.82
N ARG A 164 44.48 -5.98 -15.68
CA ARG A 164 44.30 -6.18 -17.12
C ARG A 164 43.68 -7.55 -17.39
N GLY A 165 42.48 -7.58 -17.95
CA GLY A 165 41.73 -8.80 -18.28
C GLY A 165 40.62 -9.14 -17.29
N GLU A 166 40.50 -8.41 -16.18
CA GLU A 166 39.32 -8.51 -15.31
C GLU A 166 38.08 -7.92 -16.00
N GLU A 167 36.94 -8.57 -15.82
CA GLU A 167 35.65 -8.02 -16.23
C GLU A 167 35.26 -6.88 -15.31
N THR A 168 34.99 -5.71 -15.90
CA THR A 168 34.70 -4.48 -15.17
C THR A 168 33.29 -4.00 -15.47
N SER A 169 32.53 -3.69 -14.43
CA SER A 169 31.21 -3.06 -14.54
C SER A 169 31.11 -1.87 -13.60
N PHE A 170 30.84 -0.70 -14.16
CA PHE A 170 30.67 0.53 -13.41
C PHE A 170 29.44 1.29 -13.89
N LYS A 171 28.64 1.77 -12.95
CA LYS A 171 27.49 2.61 -13.23
C LYS A 171 27.35 3.69 -12.17
N VAL A 172 27.00 4.89 -12.59
CA VAL A 172 26.83 6.05 -11.70
C VAL A 172 25.42 6.59 -11.84
N GLN A 173 24.80 6.96 -10.72
CA GLN A 173 23.48 7.60 -10.72
C GLN A 173 23.34 8.56 -9.55
N PHE A 174 22.85 9.77 -9.83
CA PHE A 174 22.47 10.70 -8.77
C PHE A 174 21.17 10.29 -8.08
N HIS A 175 21.01 10.73 -6.85
CA HIS A 175 19.73 10.69 -6.18
C HIS A 175 18.80 11.73 -6.80
N HIS A 176 17.69 11.29 -7.40
CA HIS A 176 16.80 12.16 -8.18
C HIS A 176 15.58 12.70 -7.42
N ASP A 177 15.31 12.22 -6.20
CA ASP A 177 14.13 12.64 -5.43
C ASP A 177 14.20 14.15 -5.08
N PRO A 178 13.15 14.95 -5.33
CA PRO A 178 13.07 16.36 -4.94
C PRO A 178 12.90 16.54 -3.42
N THR A 179 12.51 15.50 -2.69
CA THR A 179 12.33 15.51 -1.25
C THR A 179 13.40 14.68 -0.57
N ASP A 180 14.64 15.16 -0.56
CA ASP A 180 15.67 14.53 0.27
C ASP A 180 15.26 14.66 1.75
N ILE A 181 14.79 13.55 2.31
CA ILE A 181 14.27 13.44 3.68
C ILE A 181 15.31 13.91 4.71
N THR A 182 16.60 13.89 4.36
CA THR A 182 17.67 14.29 5.28
C THR A 182 17.59 15.76 5.68
N HIS A 183 17.06 16.66 4.83
CA HIS A 183 16.84 18.07 5.20
C HIS A 183 15.75 18.23 6.28
N SER A 184 14.80 17.31 6.34
CA SER A 184 13.75 17.32 7.38
C SER A 184 14.24 16.76 8.72
N VAL A 185 15.30 15.95 8.70
CA VAL A 185 15.89 15.30 9.89
C VAL A 185 17.08 16.09 10.44
N LEU A 186 17.83 16.79 9.59
CA LEU A 186 19.01 17.58 9.94
C LEU A 186 18.91 18.99 9.34
N PRO A 187 18.34 19.97 10.08
CA PRO A 187 18.16 21.35 9.60
C PRO A 187 19.45 22.09 9.22
N SER A 188 20.61 21.55 9.61
CA SER A 188 21.94 22.10 9.32
C SER A 188 22.53 21.66 7.98
N SER A 189 21.86 20.77 7.23
CA SER A 189 22.36 20.26 5.95
C SER A 189 22.03 21.19 4.78
N ASP A 190 23.05 21.57 3.98
CA ASP A 190 22.92 22.46 2.80
C ASP A 190 21.86 21.93 1.82
N ARG A 191 20.90 22.76 1.41
CA ARG A 191 19.83 22.41 0.44
C ARG A 191 20.35 21.95 -0.92
N LYS A 192 21.64 22.21 -1.21
CA LYS A 192 22.32 21.77 -2.43
C LYS A 192 23.17 20.52 -2.22
N SER A 193 22.95 19.76 -1.14
CA SER A 193 23.68 18.52 -0.92
C SER A 193 23.40 17.51 -2.03
N LEU A 194 24.45 16.96 -2.61
CA LEU A 194 24.37 15.92 -3.63
C LEU A 194 24.54 14.56 -2.98
N SER A 195 23.71 13.62 -3.41
CA SER A 195 23.85 12.20 -3.11
C SER A 195 24.03 11.43 -4.42
N LEU A 196 25.00 10.53 -4.44
CA LEU A 196 25.38 9.77 -5.62
C LEU A 196 25.55 8.30 -5.24
N VAL A 197 25.10 7.39 -6.09
CA VAL A 197 25.35 5.96 -5.97
C VAL A 197 26.23 5.50 -7.13
N VAL A 198 27.22 4.67 -6.81
CA VAL A 198 28.10 4.04 -7.79
C VAL A 198 28.08 2.53 -7.57
N ALA A 199 27.65 1.78 -8.57
CA ALA A 199 27.95 0.36 -8.64
C ALA A 199 29.36 0.21 -9.20
N ALA A 200 30.22 -0.44 -8.44
CA ALA A 200 31.61 -0.67 -8.73
C ALA A 200 31.90 -2.16 -8.53
N MET A 201 31.89 -2.89 -9.65
CA MET A 201 32.14 -4.34 -9.67
C MET A 201 31.13 -5.09 -8.78
N ASP A 202 31.60 -5.69 -7.68
CA ASP A 202 30.84 -6.50 -6.71
C ASP A 202 30.26 -5.67 -5.55
N SER A 203 30.49 -4.35 -5.56
CA SER A 203 30.10 -3.43 -4.50
C SER A 203 29.22 -2.29 -5.03
N VAL A 204 28.31 -1.81 -4.19
CA VAL A 204 27.58 -0.55 -4.44
C VAL A 204 27.94 0.45 -3.36
N LYS A 205 28.47 1.60 -3.76
CA LYS A 205 28.94 2.65 -2.87
C LYS A 205 28.05 3.88 -2.97
N VAL A 206 27.64 4.39 -1.81
CA VAL A 206 26.83 5.61 -1.69
C VAL A 206 27.73 6.73 -1.20
N TYR A 207 27.74 7.83 -1.94
CA TYR A 207 28.47 9.04 -1.64
C TYR A 207 27.51 10.20 -1.35
N ARG A 208 27.93 11.08 -0.44
CA ARG A 208 27.19 12.30 -0.08
C ARG A 208 28.14 13.47 0.02
N THR A 209 27.65 14.67 -0.26
CA THR A 209 28.43 15.89 -0.02
C THR A 209 28.36 16.34 1.43
N ASP A 210 29.47 16.80 1.98
CA ASP A 210 29.50 17.52 3.26
C ASP A 210 29.14 19.02 3.08
N ALA A 211 29.22 19.79 4.18
CA ALA A 211 28.97 21.24 4.15
C ALA A 211 29.97 22.03 3.29
N SER A 212 31.11 21.43 2.92
CA SER A 212 32.12 21.99 2.01
C SER A 212 31.94 21.51 0.56
N ARG A 213 30.85 20.79 0.26
CA ARG A 213 30.54 20.17 -1.04
C ARG A 213 31.54 19.12 -1.50
N ARG A 214 32.28 18.50 -0.57
CA ARG A 214 33.16 17.36 -0.87
C ARG A 214 32.42 16.05 -0.68
N PHE A 215 32.60 15.11 -1.61
CA PHE A 215 31.98 13.80 -1.47
C PHE A 215 32.73 12.96 -0.44
N TYR A 216 32.00 12.43 0.53
CA TYR A 216 32.47 11.38 1.41
C TYR A 216 31.71 10.09 1.14
N HIS A 217 32.38 8.97 1.36
CA HIS A 217 31.79 7.65 1.27
C HIS A 217 30.91 7.39 2.49
N ALA A 218 29.59 7.27 2.29
CA ALA A 218 28.62 7.14 3.36
C ALA A 218 28.32 5.68 3.70
N ILE A 219 28.09 4.84 2.69
CA ILE A 219 27.67 3.44 2.86
C ILE A 219 28.26 2.59 1.73
N GLU A 220 28.72 1.38 2.06
CA GLU A 220 29.08 0.34 1.10
C GLU A 220 28.18 -0.87 1.29
N LEU A 221 27.58 -1.31 0.19
CA LEU A 221 26.80 -2.54 0.10
C LEU A 221 27.67 -3.58 -0.60
N SER A 222 28.20 -4.52 0.17
CA SER A 222 28.93 -5.70 -0.32
C SER A 222 27.98 -6.90 -0.38
N SER A 223 28.15 -7.81 -1.35
CA SER A 223 27.44 -9.11 -1.57
C SER A 223 26.54 -9.29 -2.82
N HIS A 224 26.76 -8.53 -3.90
CA HIS A 224 26.09 -8.80 -5.18
C HIS A 224 26.96 -9.71 -6.07
N GLY A 225 26.52 -10.95 -6.35
CA GLY A 225 27.26 -11.95 -7.13
C GLY A 225 27.11 -11.86 -8.66
N GLY A 226 26.74 -10.70 -9.21
CA GLY A 226 26.55 -10.50 -10.65
C GLY A 226 27.53 -9.48 -11.22
N LEU A 227 28.21 -9.84 -12.33
CA LEU A 227 29.23 -9.02 -13.00
C LEU A 227 28.65 -8.00 -14.01
N GLU A 228 27.34 -8.04 -14.31
CA GLU A 228 26.68 -7.06 -15.19
C GLU A 228 25.67 -6.20 -14.41
N VAL A 229 25.98 -4.91 -14.26
CA VAL A 229 25.03 -3.91 -13.76
C VAL A 229 24.44 -3.14 -14.95
N ALA A 230 23.44 -3.72 -15.61
CA ALA A 230 22.74 -3.09 -16.73
C ALA A 230 21.97 -1.83 -16.30
N CYS A 231 21.47 -1.79 -15.07
CA CYS A 231 20.91 -0.61 -14.42
C CYS A 231 21.25 -0.63 -12.92
N ILE A 232 21.66 0.53 -12.40
CA ILE A 232 21.30 0.88 -11.03
C ILE A 232 19.95 1.50 -11.24
N ASP A 233 18.92 0.77 -10.86
CA ASP A 233 17.66 1.40 -10.59
C ASP A 233 17.51 1.38 -9.08
N SER A 234 17.30 2.54 -8.48
CA SER A 234 16.88 2.59 -7.08
C SER A 234 15.51 1.91 -6.86
N LYS A 235 14.82 1.51 -7.94
CA LYS A 235 13.39 1.15 -7.92
C LYS A 235 12.98 -0.15 -8.64
N HIS A 236 13.79 -0.79 -9.50
CA HIS A 236 13.31 -1.96 -10.28
C HIS A 236 14.14 -3.24 -10.15
N LEU A 237 13.68 -4.10 -9.24
CA LEU A 237 13.74 -5.55 -9.35
C LEU A 237 12.34 -6.08 -8.98
N ASP A 238 11.46 -6.12 -9.98
CA ASP A 238 10.29 -7.02 -10.10
C ASP A 238 9.29 -6.39 -11.10
N VAL A 239 9.54 -6.58 -12.40
CA VAL A 239 8.50 -6.42 -13.43
C VAL A 239 7.85 -7.79 -13.60
N TRP A 240 6.52 -7.82 -13.46
CA TRP A 240 5.61 -8.99 -13.56
C TRP A 240 5.26 -9.75 -12.27
N GLN A 241 5.00 -9.06 -11.16
CA GLN A 241 3.94 -9.51 -10.25
C GLN A 241 2.62 -8.90 -10.74
N VAL A 242 1.80 -9.70 -11.43
CA VAL A 242 0.44 -9.32 -11.86
C VAL A 242 -0.26 -8.61 -10.69
N GLY A 243 -0.81 -7.42 -10.97
CA GLY A 243 -1.31 -6.43 -10.00
C GLY A 243 -2.49 -6.83 -9.10
N PHE A 244 -2.52 -8.07 -8.60
CA PHE A 244 -3.51 -8.63 -7.68
C PHE A 244 -3.01 -8.81 -6.24
N SER A 245 -1.74 -8.50 -5.94
CA SER A 245 -1.11 -8.92 -4.68
C SER A 245 -1.67 -8.28 -3.40
N TYR A 246 -2.45 -7.19 -3.45
CA TYR A 246 -3.02 -6.55 -2.25
C TYR A 246 -4.54 -6.69 -2.11
N ALA A 247 -5.21 -7.37 -3.06
CA ALA A 247 -6.58 -7.87 -2.83
C ALA A 247 -6.58 -9.08 -1.86
N GLY A 248 -5.41 -9.67 -1.58
CA GLY A 248 -5.25 -10.85 -0.72
C GLY A 248 -5.89 -10.76 0.68
N PRO A 249 -5.67 -9.67 1.44
CA PRO A 249 -6.26 -9.50 2.76
C PRO A 249 -7.73 -9.06 2.72
N THR A 250 -8.11 -8.26 1.70
CA THR A 250 -9.47 -7.71 1.57
C THR A 250 -10.46 -8.72 1.02
N LEU A 251 -10.01 -9.74 0.29
CA LEU A 251 -10.79 -10.92 -0.08
C LEU A 251 -10.95 -11.84 1.12
N GLY A 252 -11.92 -11.49 1.96
CA GLY A 252 -12.15 -12.07 3.27
C GLY A 252 -13.19 -13.17 3.30
N THR A 253 -13.12 -13.98 4.35
CA THR A 253 -14.05 -15.09 4.62
C THR A 253 -15.35 -14.64 5.31
N GLY A 254 -15.45 -13.36 5.65
CA GLY A 254 -16.72 -12.69 5.98
C GLY A 254 -17.78 -12.88 4.89
N LEU A 255 -17.34 -12.91 3.62
CA LEU A 255 -18.18 -13.26 2.47
C LEU A 255 -18.69 -14.70 2.51
N PHE A 256 -17.90 -15.65 3.02
CA PHE A 256 -18.27 -17.06 2.98
C PHE A 256 -19.18 -17.46 4.13
N ILE A 257 -18.93 -16.98 5.36
CA ILE A 257 -19.66 -17.43 6.55
C ILE A 257 -20.62 -16.34 7.05
N GLY A 258 -20.17 -15.08 7.14
CA GLY A 258 -21.01 -13.96 7.58
C GLY A 258 -22.21 -13.71 6.66
N SER A 259 -22.06 -13.98 5.36
CA SER A 259 -23.17 -13.91 4.40
C SER A 259 -24.31 -14.88 4.67
N GLY A 260 -24.07 -16.00 5.38
CA GLY A 260 -25.13 -16.94 5.74
C GLY A 260 -26.11 -16.36 6.75
N GLN A 261 -25.60 -15.67 7.77
CA GLN A 261 -26.47 -14.94 8.71
C GLN A 261 -27.17 -13.77 8.02
N ALA A 262 -26.47 -13.06 7.12
CA ALA A 262 -27.05 -11.97 6.36
C ALA A 262 -28.21 -12.46 5.46
N LEU A 263 -28.01 -13.59 4.76
CA LEU A 263 -29.02 -14.23 3.92
C LEU A 263 -30.22 -14.69 4.77
N ALA A 264 -29.97 -15.31 5.92
CA ALA A 264 -31.05 -15.77 6.80
C ALA A 264 -31.85 -14.62 7.41
N ALA A 265 -31.21 -13.50 7.75
CA ALA A 265 -31.87 -12.34 8.33
C ALA A 265 -32.69 -11.53 7.32
N GLY A 266 -32.13 -11.28 6.13
CA GLY A 266 -32.72 -10.35 5.15
C GLY A 266 -33.35 -10.99 3.92
N GLY A 267 -33.00 -12.24 3.60
CA GLY A 267 -33.38 -12.89 2.35
C GLY A 267 -32.51 -12.49 1.13
N PRO A 268 -32.73 -13.13 -0.03
CA PRO A 268 -31.96 -12.94 -1.26
C PRO A 268 -31.80 -11.49 -1.75
N ALA A 269 -32.91 -10.76 -1.92
CA ALA A 269 -32.89 -9.41 -2.45
C ALA A 269 -32.20 -8.45 -1.49
N SER A 270 -32.43 -8.60 -0.18
CA SER A 270 -31.74 -7.82 0.84
C SER A 270 -30.25 -8.08 0.82
N LEU A 271 -29.81 -9.34 0.66
CA LEU A 271 -28.38 -9.68 0.57
C LEU A 271 -27.71 -8.98 -0.61
N LEU A 272 -28.27 -9.10 -1.80
CA LEU A 272 -27.71 -8.46 -2.98
C LEU A 272 -27.67 -6.93 -2.82
N GLY A 273 -28.78 -6.34 -2.36
CA GLY A 273 -28.87 -4.90 -2.08
C GLY A 273 -27.85 -4.43 -1.04
N SER A 274 -27.58 -5.25 -0.01
CA SER A 274 -26.60 -4.96 1.04
C SER A 274 -25.19 -4.84 0.50
N TYR A 275 -24.78 -5.81 -0.33
CA TYR A 275 -23.44 -5.81 -0.94
C TYR A 275 -23.26 -4.65 -1.93
N ILE A 276 -24.31 -4.29 -2.67
CA ILE A 276 -24.30 -3.09 -3.54
C ILE A 276 -24.17 -1.82 -2.69
N PHE A 277 -24.99 -1.68 -1.64
CA PHE A 277 -24.96 -0.52 -0.76
C PHE A 277 -23.60 -0.31 -0.09
N ILE A 278 -23.03 -1.36 0.50
CA ILE A 278 -21.71 -1.28 1.13
C ILE A 278 -20.60 -1.04 0.10
N SER A 279 -20.70 -1.60 -1.12
CA SER A 279 -19.73 -1.31 -2.19
C SER A 279 -19.72 0.18 -2.55
N VAL A 280 -20.89 0.81 -2.66
CA VAL A 280 -21.02 2.26 -2.90
C VAL A 280 -20.42 3.06 -1.74
N LEU A 281 -20.74 2.69 -0.48
CA LEU A 281 -20.17 3.32 0.70
C LEU A 281 -18.65 3.24 0.72
N VAL A 282 -18.09 2.05 0.51
CA VAL A 282 -16.65 1.79 0.48
C VAL A 282 -15.98 2.56 -0.66
N TYR A 283 -16.62 2.67 -1.83
CA TYR A 283 -16.12 3.49 -2.94
C TYR A 283 -16.01 4.98 -2.56
N CYS A 284 -17.03 5.52 -1.92
CA CYS A 284 -17.07 6.90 -1.44
C CYS A 284 -15.95 7.18 -0.43
N VAL A 285 -15.69 6.26 0.51
CA VAL A 285 -14.61 6.40 1.49
C VAL A 285 -13.25 6.22 0.81
N SER A 286 -13.08 5.19 -0.03
CA SER A 286 -11.80 4.87 -0.69
C SER A 286 -11.32 6.01 -1.59
N THR A 287 -12.23 6.61 -2.37
CA THR A 287 -11.89 7.76 -3.22
C THR A 287 -11.54 9.01 -2.40
N ALA A 288 -12.18 9.24 -1.24
CA ALA A 288 -11.81 10.34 -0.35
C ALA A 288 -10.38 10.17 0.19
N VAL A 289 -10.04 8.96 0.66
CA VAL A 289 -8.70 8.65 1.17
C VAL A 289 -7.65 8.69 0.06
N ALA A 290 -8.00 8.20 -1.13
CA ALA A 290 -7.11 8.20 -2.28
C ALA A 290 -6.79 9.61 -2.80
N GLU A 291 -7.71 10.58 -2.69
CA GLU A 291 -7.41 11.98 -3.01
C GLU A 291 -6.35 12.57 -2.08
N ILE A 292 -6.38 12.22 -0.79
CA ILE A 292 -5.37 12.64 0.19
C ILE A 292 -4.02 12.03 -0.18
N ALA A 293 -3.99 10.71 -0.42
CA ALA A 293 -2.79 9.98 -0.81
C ALA A 293 -2.20 10.44 -2.15
N ALA A 294 -3.04 10.82 -3.12
CA ALA A 294 -2.59 11.35 -4.41
C ALA A 294 -1.91 12.72 -4.28
N HIS A 295 -2.24 13.49 -3.24
CA HIS A 295 -1.59 14.77 -2.97
C HIS A 295 -0.28 14.60 -2.19
N LEU A 296 -0.24 13.69 -1.23
CA LEU A 296 0.93 13.43 -0.41
C LEU A 296 1.05 11.93 -0.15
N PRO A 297 1.66 11.15 -1.06
CA PRO A 297 1.91 9.74 -0.80
C PRO A 297 2.92 9.63 0.34
N SER A 298 2.65 8.74 1.30
CA SER A 298 3.58 8.44 2.38
C SER A 298 3.84 6.94 2.37
N GLN A 299 5.09 6.50 2.42
CA GLN A 299 5.41 5.06 2.42
C GLN A 299 4.90 4.34 3.67
N THR A 300 4.74 5.07 4.77
CA THR A 300 4.02 4.67 5.99
C THR A 300 2.63 5.31 6.07
N GLY A 301 2.19 5.87 4.96
CA GLY A 301 0.87 6.38 4.65
C GLY A 301 -0.13 5.28 4.87
N THR A 302 -0.63 5.28 6.07
CA THR A 302 -1.98 4.89 6.34
C THR A 302 -2.63 6.16 6.86
N MET A 303 -3.96 6.21 6.85
CA MET A 303 -4.76 7.28 7.44
C MET A 303 -4.22 7.85 8.76
N VAL A 304 -3.48 7.07 9.54
CA VAL A 304 -2.71 7.48 10.72
C VAL A 304 -1.81 8.70 10.46
N ASN A 305 -0.87 8.65 9.51
CA ASN A 305 0.05 9.77 9.23
C ASN A 305 -0.70 11.03 8.77
N HIS A 306 -1.69 10.85 7.89
CA HIS A 306 -2.55 11.94 7.43
C HIS A 306 -3.38 12.53 8.57
N THR A 307 -3.81 11.72 9.54
CA THR A 307 -4.49 12.21 10.75
C THR A 307 -3.56 13.08 11.59
N TYR A 308 -2.33 12.62 11.83
CA TYR A 308 -1.35 13.41 12.58
C TYR A 308 -1.05 14.76 11.93
N ARG A 309 -1.08 14.81 10.59
CA ARG A 309 -0.80 16.03 9.81
C ARG A 309 -1.98 16.99 9.72
N TYR A 310 -3.17 16.50 9.37
CA TYR A 310 -4.32 17.36 9.05
C TYR A 310 -5.30 17.56 10.21
N ALA A 311 -5.25 16.70 11.22
CA ALA A 311 -6.15 16.74 12.37
C ALA A 311 -5.43 17.12 13.67
N SER A 312 -5.19 16.15 14.55
CA SER A 312 -4.55 16.36 15.84
C SER A 312 -3.73 15.14 16.26
N SER A 313 -2.72 15.36 17.11
CA SER A 313 -1.88 14.29 17.64
C SER A 313 -2.66 13.28 18.49
N HIS A 314 -3.69 13.73 19.22
CA HIS A 314 -4.57 12.86 20.01
C HIS A 314 -5.46 11.99 19.15
N LEU A 315 -6.01 12.55 18.07
CA LEU A 315 -6.81 11.78 17.13
C LEU A 315 -5.95 10.78 16.36
N GLY A 316 -4.77 11.21 15.89
CA GLY A 316 -3.81 10.33 15.21
C GLY A 316 -3.38 9.14 16.07
N PHE A 317 -3.07 9.39 17.35
CA PHE A 317 -2.73 8.34 18.31
C PHE A 317 -3.89 7.36 18.49
N SER A 318 -5.08 7.87 18.74
CA SER A 318 -6.25 7.02 19.02
C SER A 318 -6.64 6.18 17.82
N LEU A 319 -6.64 6.76 16.61
CA LEU A 319 -6.93 6.03 15.37
C LEU A 319 -5.82 5.04 14.99
N GLY A 320 -4.56 5.36 15.26
CA GLY A 320 -3.44 4.45 15.06
C GLY A 320 -3.57 3.17 15.88
N TYR A 321 -3.83 3.32 17.18
CA TYR A 321 -4.03 2.15 18.06
C TYR A 321 -5.36 1.44 17.77
N LEU A 322 -6.45 2.18 17.49
CA LEU A 322 -7.73 1.61 17.03
C LEU A 322 -7.53 0.69 15.83
N ARG A 323 -6.79 1.16 14.82
CA ARG A 323 -6.44 0.37 13.64
C ARG A 323 -5.64 -0.87 14.03
N TRP A 324 -4.57 -0.71 14.82
CA TRP A 324 -3.72 -1.83 15.21
C TRP A 324 -4.49 -2.96 15.90
N PHE A 325 -5.23 -2.67 16.98
CA PHE A 325 -5.93 -3.73 17.73
C PHE A 325 -7.14 -4.28 16.96
N SER A 326 -7.77 -3.49 16.10
CA SER A 326 -8.90 -3.98 15.29
C SER A 326 -8.44 -4.96 14.22
N ILE A 327 -7.29 -4.69 13.58
CA ILE A 327 -6.65 -5.64 12.67
C ILE A 327 -6.10 -6.85 13.45
N ALA A 328 -5.60 -6.66 14.68
CA ALA A 328 -5.23 -7.79 15.54
C ALA A 328 -6.44 -8.67 15.88
N ALA A 329 -7.61 -8.07 16.15
CA ALA A 329 -8.87 -8.79 16.44
C ALA A 329 -9.45 -9.53 15.22
N LEU A 330 -9.09 -9.15 13.99
CA LEU A 330 -9.41 -9.93 12.79
C LEU A 330 -8.71 -11.30 12.79
N VAL A 331 -7.59 -11.47 13.50
CA VAL A 331 -6.88 -12.76 13.60
C VAL A 331 -7.71 -13.83 14.34
N PRO A 332 -8.14 -13.63 15.61
CA PRO A 332 -9.03 -14.58 16.28
C PRO A 332 -10.38 -14.70 15.57
N PHE A 333 -10.85 -13.65 14.87
CA PHE A 333 -12.08 -13.73 14.07
C PHE A 333 -11.93 -14.74 12.94
N GLU A 334 -10.85 -14.68 12.16
CA GLU A 334 -10.58 -15.65 11.08
C GLU A 334 -10.36 -17.07 11.61
N ILE A 335 -9.69 -17.23 12.75
CA ILE A 335 -9.52 -18.53 13.41
C ILE A 335 -10.88 -19.11 13.82
N THR A 336 -11.73 -18.30 14.46
CA THR A 336 -13.08 -18.71 14.87
C THR A 336 -13.93 -19.02 13.65
N ASN A 337 -13.80 -18.23 12.58
CA ASN A 337 -14.50 -18.46 11.33
C ASN A 337 -14.13 -19.80 10.69
N ALA A 338 -12.84 -20.14 10.71
CA ALA A 338 -12.35 -21.44 10.27
C ALA A 338 -12.97 -22.60 11.07
N MET A 339 -13.16 -22.44 12.39
CA MET A 339 -13.80 -23.45 13.24
C MET A 339 -15.30 -23.60 12.96
N VAL A 340 -16.01 -22.47 12.79
CA VAL A 340 -17.43 -22.44 12.41
C VAL A 340 -17.64 -23.12 11.06
N ASN A 341 -16.77 -22.85 10.08
CA ASN A 341 -16.79 -23.50 8.76
C ASN A 341 -16.60 -25.03 8.83
N LEU A 342 -15.79 -25.51 9.78
CA LEU A 342 -15.60 -26.94 10.02
C LEU A 342 -16.77 -27.60 10.78
N GLY A 343 -17.80 -26.84 11.15
CA GLY A 343 -18.92 -27.31 11.98
C GLY A 343 -18.54 -27.57 13.44
N LEU A 344 -17.44 -27.01 13.91
CA LEU A 344 -17.00 -27.15 15.31
C LEU A 344 -17.55 -26.02 16.17
N TRP A 345 -18.86 -26.05 16.42
CA TRP A 345 -19.54 -25.01 17.20
C TRP A 345 -19.43 -25.23 18.71
N ASN A 346 -19.38 -26.49 19.14
CA ASN A 346 -19.44 -26.85 20.56
C ASN A 346 -18.04 -26.93 21.20
N PRO A 347 -17.89 -26.47 22.46
CA PRO A 347 -16.67 -26.61 23.22
C PRO A 347 -16.18 -28.07 23.30
N GLY A 348 -14.87 -28.27 23.19
CA GLY A 348 -14.27 -29.60 23.36
C GLY A 348 -12.80 -29.66 22.96
N ALA A 349 -12.16 -30.79 23.26
CA ALA A 349 -10.72 -30.98 22.99
C ALA A 349 -10.36 -30.85 21.49
N ARG A 350 -11.23 -31.35 20.60
CA ARG A 350 -11.01 -31.24 19.14
C ARG A 350 -10.99 -29.79 18.67
N LEU A 351 -11.83 -28.93 19.26
CA LEU A 351 -11.86 -27.50 18.95
C LEU A 351 -10.59 -26.81 19.45
N ALA A 352 -10.18 -27.07 20.69
CA ALA A 352 -8.96 -26.52 21.28
C ALA A 352 -7.73 -26.83 20.41
N ILE A 353 -7.53 -28.11 20.05
CA ILE A 353 -6.40 -28.55 19.24
C ILE A 353 -6.37 -27.84 17.88
N ARG A 354 -7.51 -27.71 17.20
CA ARG A 354 -7.56 -27.05 15.89
C ARG A 354 -7.32 -25.55 15.98
N ILE A 355 -7.81 -24.88 17.03
CA ILE A 355 -7.47 -23.48 17.30
C ILE A 355 -5.95 -23.35 17.48
N SER A 356 -5.34 -24.18 18.33
CA SER A 356 -3.89 -24.15 18.57
C SER A 356 -3.07 -24.34 17.29
N ILE A 357 -3.43 -25.31 16.45
CA ILE A 357 -2.75 -25.59 15.19
C ILE A 357 -2.84 -24.38 14.26
N VAL A 358 -4.04 -23.81 14.06
CA VAL A 358 -4.21 -22.65 13.18
C VAL A 358 -3.45 -21.43 13.70
N THR A 359 -3.53 -21.15 15.01
CA THR A 359 -2.78 -20.06 15.63
C THR A 359 -1.27 -20.22 15.42
N ALA A 360 -0.74 -21.44 15.63
CA ALA A 360 0.68 -21.72 15.42
C ALA A 360 1.09 -21.49 13.95
N VAL A 361 0.32 -22.00 13.00
CA VAL A 361 0.56 -21.78 11.55
C VAL A 361 0.60 -20.28 11.24
N VAL A 362 -0.44 -19.53 11.64
CA VAL A 362 -0.53 -18.07 11.41
C VAL A 362 0.67 -17.33 11.99
N PHE A 363 1.10 -17.70 13.19
CA PHE A 363 2.26 -17.11 13.87
C PHE A 363 3.58 -17.40 13.16
N PHE A 364 3.88 -18.68 12.86
CA PHE A 364 5.17 -19.06 12.27
C PHE A 364 5.36 -18.49 10.87
N PHE A 365 4.29 -18.44 10.07
CA PHE A 365 4.36 -17.75 8.77
C PHE A 365 4.73 -16.27 8.91
N ASN A 366 4.30 -15.61 9.99
CA ASN A 366 4.60 -14.20 10.24
C ASN A 366 6.03 -13.93 10.72
N MET A 367 6.76 -14.98 11.09
CA MET A 367 8.19 -14.96 11.42
C MET A 367 9.09 -15.20 10.20
N LEU A 368 8.52 -15.50 9.03
CA LEU A 368 9.28 -15.63 7.79
C LEU A 368 9.90 -14.29 7.35
N PRO A 369 11.07 -14.31 6.68
CA PRO A 369 11.62 -13.12 6.03
C PRO A 369 10.63 -12.51 5.04
N GLU A 370 10.66 -11.19 4.88
CA GLU A 370 9.66 -10.43 4.09
C GLU A 370 9.48 -10.98 2.67
N LYS A 371 10.57 -11.32 1.97
CA LYS A 371 10.53 -11.91 0.62
C LYS A 371 9.75 -13.22 0.59
N ALA A 372 9.96 -14.10 1.57
CA ALA A 372 9.27 -15.38 1.66
C ALA A 372 7.78 -15.19 2.04
N PHE A 373 7.50 -14.26 2.95
CA PHE A 373 6.13 -13.90 3.30
C PHE A 373 5.35 -13.41 2.07
N LYS A 374 5.90 -12.46 1.31
CA LYS A 374 5.28 -11.92 0.09
C LYS A 374 5.01 -13.00 -0.97
N ARG A 375 5.95 -13.95 -1.16
CA ARG A 375 5.71 -15.11 -2.05
C ARG A 375 4.56 -15.98 -1.56
N SER A 376 4.50 -16.27 -0.26
CA SER A 376 3.37 -17.03 0.32
C SER A 376 2.04 -16.28 0.18
N GLU A 377 2.04 -14.95 0.35
CA GLU A 377 0.87 -14.10 0.19
C GLU A 377 0.29 -14.21 -1.23
N ALA A 378 1.15 -14.14 -2.25
CA ALA A 378 0.73 -14.28 -3.63
C ALA A 378 0.05 -15.63 -3.90
N ALA A 379 0.65 -16.73 -3.42
CA ALA A 379 0.09 -18.07 -3.58
C ALA A 379 -1.26 -18.24 -2.87
N PHE A 380 -1.38 -17.77 -1.62
CA PHE A 380 -2.63 -17.83 -0.88
C PHE A 380 -3.71 -16.91 -1.46
N THR A 381 -3.34 -15.75 -2.00
CA THR A 381 -4.28 -14.86 -2.69
C THR A 381 -4.83 -15.50 -3.95
N ALA A 382 -3.97 -16.17 -4.74
CA ALA A 382 -4.39 -16.93 -5.92
C ALA A 382 -5.38 -18.04 -5.53
N LEU A 383 -5.09 -18.79 -4.46
CA LEU A 383 -6.00 -19.81 -3.92
C LEU A 383 -7.38 -19.21 -3.58
N LYS A 384 -7.43 -18.06 -2.90
CA LYS A 384 -8.70 -17.40 -2.54
C LYS A 384 -9.50 -17.02 -3.78
N LEU A 385 -8.85 -16.39 -4.76
CA LEU A 385 -9.48 -16.00 -6.01
C LEU A 385 -10.05 -17.20 -6.78
N VAL A 386 -9.25 -18.25 -6.95
CA VAL A 386 -9.68 -19.49 -7.61
C VAL A 386 -10.85 -20.13 -6.86
N THR A 387 -10.81 -20.14 -5.52
CA THR A 387 -11.89 -20.66 -4.68
C THR A 387 -13.18 -19.84 -4.88
N THR A 388 -13.11 -18.52 -4.77
CA THR A 388 -14.29 -17.65 -4.93
C THR A 388 -14.89 -17.77 -6.32
N ILE A 389 -14.08 -17.68 -7.37
CA ILE A 389 -14.53 -17.80 -8.77
C ILE A 389 -15.10 -19.20 -9.01
N GLY A 390 -14.44 -20.26 -8.53
CA GLY A 390 -14.91 -21.63 -8.62
C GLY A 390 -16.28 -21.81 -7.96
N LEU A 391 -16.47 -21.26 -6.77
CA LEU A 391 -17.76 -21.29 -6.07
C LEU A 391 -18.86 -20.51 -6.80
N ILE A 392 -18.53 -19.36 -7.41
CA ILE A 392 -19.47 -18.61 -8.27
C ILE A 392 -19.89 -19.45 -9.48
N ILE A 393 -18.92 -20.06 -10.19
CA ILE A 393 -19.18 -20.87 -11.38
C ILE A 393 -20.04 -22.09 -11.02
N ILE A 394 -19.69 -22.80 -9.94
CA ILE A 394 -20.46 -23.95 -9.46
C ILE A 394 -21.90 -23.55 -9.11
N SER A 395 -22.08 -22.45 -8.36
CA SER A 395 -23.43 -21.95 -8.03
C SER A 395 -24.22 -21.59 -9.29
N GLY A 396 -23.61 -20.96 -10.28
CA GLY A 396 -24.24 -20.65 -11.57
C GLY A 396 -24.61 -21.92 -12.36
N TYR A 397 -23.73 -22.91 -12.39
CA TYR A 397 -23.98 -24.21 -13.03
C TYR A 397 -25.17 -24.93 -12.38
N LEU A 398 -25.18 -25.00 -11.05
CA LEU A 398 -26.28 -25.61 -10.28
C LEU A 398 -27.60 -24.84 -10.46
N ALA A 399 -27.54 -23.52 -10.63
CA ALA A 399 -28.73 -22.72 -10.91
C ALA A 399 -29.31 -23.00 -12.31
N VAL A 400 -28.48 -23.12 -13.34
CA VAL A 400 -28.93 -23.27 -14.74
C VAL A 400 -29.25 -24.72 -15.12
N ARG A 401 -28.38 -25.67 -14.79
CA ARG A 401 -28.54 -27.07 -15.22
C ARG A 401 -29.07 -28.01 -14.15
N GLY A 402 -28.83 -27.71 -12.87
CA GLY A 402 -29.09 -28.66 -11.78
C GLY A 402 -28.15 -29.88 -11.82
N VAL A 403 -28.38 -30.82 -10.90
CA VAL A 403 -27.71 -32.14 -10.85
C VAL A 403 -28.67 -33.19 -11.40
N PRO A 404 -28.23 -34.29 -12.05
CA PRO A 404 -29.13 -35.39 -12.43
C PRO A 404 -30.03 -35.76 -11.24
N GLU A 405 -31.35 -35.84 -11.47
CA GLU A 405 -32.42 -36.02 -10.45
C GLU A 405 -32.93 -34.75 -9.72
N SER A 406 -32.32 -33.58 -9.94
CA SER A 406 -32.80 -32.29 -9.41
C SER A 406 -33.02 -31.26 -10.53
N ALA A 407 -34.21 -30.66 -10.57
CA ALA A 407 -34.51 -29.61 -11.54
C ALA A 407 -33.60 -28.38 -11.35
N ALA A 408 -33.37 -27.64 -12.45
CA ALA A 408 -32.65 -26.37 -12.42
C ALA A 408 -33.23 -25.43 -11.34
N ARG A 409 -32.36 -24.90 -10.46
CA ARG A 409 -32.80 -24.08 -9.33
C ARG A 409 -33.20 -22.67 -9.75
N GLY A 410 -32.58 -22.11 -10.80
CA GLY A 410 -32.81 -20.75 -11.27
C GLY A 410 -32.82 -19.73 -10.11
N PHE A 411 -33.86 -18.89 -10.08
CA PHE A 411 -34.14 -17.95 -8.99
C PHE A 411 -35.17 -18.49 -7.99
N ARG A 412 -35.31 -19.82 -7.84
CA ARG A 412 -36.32 -20.44 -6.96
C ARG A 412 -36.33 -19.84 -5.56
N TYR A 413 -35.16 -19.62 -4.96
CA TYR A 413 -35.07 -19.08 -3.59
C TYR A 413 -35.52 -17.62 -3.45
N TRP A 414 -35.64 -16.88 -4.55
CA TRP A 414 -36.25 -15.56 -4.57
C TRP A 414 -37.78 -15.61 -4.52
N HIS A 415 -38.38 -16.77 -4.80
CA HIS A 415 -39.83 -17.01 -4.73
C HIS A 415 -40.20 -17.84 -3.50
N GLU A 416 -39.43 -18.89 -3.19
CA GLU A 416 -39.64 -19.82 -2.08
C GLU A 416 -38.31 -20.01 -1.31
N PRO A 417 -38.14 -19.50 -0.08
CA PRO A 417 -39.16 -18.93 0.83
C PRO A 417 -39.58 -17.49 0.54
N GLY A 418 -38.83 -16.76 -0.30
CA GLY A 418 -39.18 -15.40 -0.73
C GLY A 418 -37.98 -14.48 -0.87
N ALA A 419 -38.16 -13.37 -1.58
CA ALA A 419 -37.07 -12.45 -1.93
C ALA A 419 -36.55 -11.64 -0.72
N MET A 420 -37.41 -11.32 0.25
CA MET A 420 -37.04 -10.59 1.47
C MET A 420 -37.65 -11.28 2.67
N ASN A 421 -36.84 -11.48 3.71
CA ASN A 421 -37.28 -12.04 4.98
C ASN A 421 -37.73 -10.93 5.94
N GLU A 422 -38.65 -11.26 6.82
CA GLU A 422 -39.12 -10.39 7.90
C GLU A 422 -38.24 -10.62 9.14
N TYR A 423 -37.75 -9.53 9.75
CA TYR A 423 -36.84 -9.58 10.89
C TYR A 423 -37.41 -8.78 12.08
N LEU A 424 -37.47 -9.41 13.26
CA LEU A 424 -38.01 -8.90 14.54
C LEU A 424 -39.51 -8.56 14.58
N THR A 425 -40.07 -8.05 13.49
CA THR A 425 -41.48 -7.68 13.35
C THR A 425 -42.01 -8.18 12.01
N ASP A 426 -43.31 -8.35 11.89
CA ASP A 426 -43.92 -8.79 10.62
C ASP A 426 -44.14 -7.61 9.64
N GLY A 427 -44.35 -7.93 8.37
CA GLY A 427 -44.73 -6.99 7.31
C GLY A 427 -43.59 -6.08 6.79
N HIS A 428 -43.95 -4.91 6.26
CA HIS A 428 -43.00 -4.01 5.57
C HIS A 428 -41.87 -3.52 6.48
N LEU A 429 -42.18 -3.24 7.76
CA LEU A 429 -41.18 -2.85 8.76
C LEU A 429 -40.20 -4.00 9.01
N GLY A 430 -40.71 -5.24 9.13
CA GLY A 430 -39.89 -6.44 9.24
C GLY A 430 -38.88 -6.60 8.13
N ARG A 431 -39.31 -6.40 6.88
CA ARG A 431 -38.43 -6.49 5.69
C ARG A 431 -37.39 -5.39 5.66
N LEU A 432 -37.74 -4.18 6.10
CA LEU A 432 -36.79 -3.08 6.25
C LEU A 432 -35.74 -3.39 7.32
N LEU A 433 -36.15 -3.88 8.49
CA LEU A 433 -35.23 -4.29 9.55
C LEU A 433 -34.34 -5.45 9.10
N GLY A 434 -34.87 -6.40 8.31
CA GLY A 434 -34.10 -7.48 7.69
C GLY A 434 -33.04 -6.97 6.72
N LEU A 435 -33.38 -5.97 5.89
CA LEU A 435 -32.42 -5.29 5.03
C LEU A 435 -31.32 -4.60 5.84
N VAL A 436 -31.68 -3.83 6.88
CA VAL A 436 -30.70 -3.15 7.74
C VAL A 436 -29.78 -4.16 8.43
N GLN A 437 -30.33 -5.23 9.00
CA GLN A 437 -29.52 -6.30 9.61
C GLN A 437 -28.58 -6.95 8.59
N CYS A 438 -29.04 -7.16 7.35
CA CYS A 438 -28.24 -7.71 6.28
C CYS A 438 -27.08 -6.77 5.88
N ILE A 439 -27.30 -5.45 5.85
CA ILE A 439 -26.25 -4.44 5.64
C ILE A 439 -25.19 -4.49 6.75
N LEU A 440 -25.63 -4.60 8.00
CA LEU A 440 -24.73 -4.69 9.16
C LEU A 440 -23.86 -5.95 9.11
N CYS A 441 -24.46 -7.12 8.87
CA CYS A 441 -23.72 -8.39 8.74
C CYS A 441 -22.76 -8.39 7.54
N SER A 442 -23.14 -7.77 6.42
CA SER A 442 -22.32 -7.74 5.20
C SER A 442 -21.11 -6.79 5.32
N THR A 443 -21.14 -5.84 6.26
CA THR A 443 -20.05 -4.85 6.44
C THR A 443 -18.71 -5.52 6.74
N ILE A 444 -18.69 -6.63 7.48
CA ILE A 444 -17.45 -7.32 7.87
C ILE A 444 -16.59 -7.73 6.66
N SER A 445 -17.21 -8.03 5.53
CA SER A 445 -16.53 -8.42 4.29
C SER A 445 -15.69 -7.28 3.68
N PHE A 446 -16.01 -6.03 4.01
CA PHE A 446 -15.37 -4.84 3.44
C PHE A 446 -14.52 -4.06 4.45
N ILE A 447 -14.50 -4.48 5.72
CA ILE A 447 -13.91 -3.68 6.80
C ILE A 447 -12.42 -3.42 6.53
N PHE A 448 -11.97 -2.17 6.74
CA PHE A 448 -10.62 -1.68 6.43
C PHE A 448 -10.18 -1.75 4.95
N SER A 449 -11.06 -2.14 4.02
CA SER A 449 -10.73 -2.16 2.59
C SER A 449 -10.30 -0.80 2.02
N PRO A 450 -10.95 0.35 2.33
CA PRO A 450 -10.51 1.64 1.83
C PRO A 450 -9.04 1.93 2.13
N GLU A 451 -8.62 1.73 3.37
CA GLU A 451 -7.25 2.00 3.79
C GLU A 451 -6.25 1.01 3.21
N LEU A 452 -6.62 -0.27 3.06
CA LEU A 452 -5.75 -1.28 2.46
C LEU A 452 -5.56 -1.07 0.96
N ILE A 453 -6.60 -0.64 0.25
CA ILE A 453 -6.52 -0.31 -1.19
C ILE A 453 -5.60 0.90 -1.39
N VAL A 454 -5.76 1.96 -0.58
CA VAL A 454 -4.94 3.16 -0.74
C VAL A 454 -3.50 2.96 -0.30
N GLN A 455 -3.26 2.15 0.73
CA GLN A 455 -1.90 1.82 1.17
C GLN A 455 -1.06 1.20 0.04
N ARG A 456 -1.68 0.45 -0.89
CA ARG A 456 -0.99 -0.03 -2.10
C ARG A 456 -0.53 1.14 -2.96
N ALA A 457 -1.44 2.07 -3.26
CA ALA A 457 -1.13 3.24 -4.08
C ALA A 457 -0.04 4.12 -3.45
N GLU A 458 0.03 4.17 -2.12
CA GLU A 458 1.06 4.89 -1.36
C GLU A 458 2.43 4.17 -1.33
N GLN A 459 2.46 2.88 -1.65
CA GLN A 459 3.69 2.07 -1.74
C GLN A 459 4.28 1.99 -3.15
N VAL A 460 3.55 2.44 -4.18
CA VAL A 460 4.09 2.50 -5.55
C VAL A 460 4.92 3.77 -5.70
N ASP A 461 6.06 3.67 -6.40
CA ASP A 461 7.04 4.76 -6.54
C ASP A 461 6.46 6.08 -7.05
N SER A 462 7.13 7.17 -6.63
CA SER A 462 6.76 8.58 -6.82
C SER A 462 6.45 9.00 -8.27
N GLU A 463 7.01 8.32 -9.28
CA GLU A 463 6.75 8.60 -10.70
C GLU A 463 5.35 8.10 -11.16
N SER A 464 4.75 7.17 -10.43
CA SER A 464 3.44 6.58 -10.74
C SER A 464 2.28 7.17 -9.92
N VAL A 465 2.54 8.16 -9.05
CA VAL A 465 1.58 8.77 -8.12
C VAL A 465 0.39 9.43 -8.83
N ARG A 466 0.57 9.86 -10.08
CA ARG A 466 -0.53 10.34 -10.95
C ARG A 466 -1.63 9.29 -11.15
N ASN A 467 -1.33 7.99 -10.94
CA ASN A 467 -2.26 6.87 -11.06
C ASN A 467 -2.87 6.38 -9.73
N ALA A 468 -2.57 6.99 -8.58
CA ALA A 468 -3.05 6.49 -7.27
C ALA A 468 -4.59 6.38 -7.20
N LEU A 469 -5.29 7.38 -7.74
CA LEU A 469 -6.76 7.37 -7.86
C LEU A 469 -7.25 6.28 -8.82
N ASP A 470 -6.59 6.12 -9.96
CA ASP A 470 -7.00 5.14 -10.97
C ASP A 470 -6.73 3.71 -10.51
N MET A 471 -5.60 3.45 -9.84
CA MET A 471 -5.33 2.20 -9.17
C MET A 471 -6.40 1.88 -8.12
N THR A 472 -6.75 2.87 -7.28
CA THR A 472 -7.81 2.71 -6.27
C THR A 472 -9.15 2.36 -6.93
N ARG A 473 -9.51 3.03 -8.04
CA ARG A 473 -10.77 2.77 -8.76
C ARG A 473 -10.81 1.37 -9.37
N ILE A 474 -9.72 0.93 -9.98
CA ILE A 474 -9.59 -0.41 -10.58
C ILE A 474 -9.70 -1.47 -9.48
N ASP A 475 -9.00 -1.30 -8.37
CA ASP A 475 -9.04 -2.24 -7.24
C ASP A 475 -10.43 -2.30 -6.60
N CYS A 476 -11.08 -1.15 -6.42
CA CYS A 476 -12.48 -1.08 -6.00
C CYS A 476 -13.39 -1.85 -6.96
N PHE A 477 -13.25 -1.63 -8.27
CA PHE A 477 -14.08 -2.30 -9.28
C PHE A 477 -13.92 -3.83 -9.21
N HIS A 478 -12.69 -4.34 -9.16
CA HIS A 478 -12.44 -5.77 -9.04
C HIS A 478 -13.02 -6.38 -7.76
N LEU A 479 -12.83 -5.71 -6.61
CA LEU A 479 -13.36 -6.16 -5.32
C LEU A 479 -14.89 -6.20 -5.33
N PHE A 480 -15.53 -5.12 -5.80
CA PHE A 480 -17.00 -5.00 -5.80
C PHE A 480 -17.64 -5.97 -6.78
N ALA A 481 -17.07 -6.11 -7.98
CA ALA A 481 -17.56 -7.07 -8.96
C ALA A 481 -17.55 -8.48 -8.38
N LEU A 482 -16.44 -8.89 -7.76
CA LEU A 482 -16.35 -10.22 -7.15
C LEU A 482 -17.36 -10.41 -6.01
N TYR A 483 -17.53 -9.41 -5.14
CA TYR A 483 -18.44 -9.51 -4.00
C TYR A 483 -19.92 -9.47 -4.37
N ILE A 484 -20.31 -8.64 -5.33
CA ILE A 484 -21.69 -8.57 -5.85
C ILE A 484 -22.02 -9.86 -6.62
N LEU A 485 -21.10 -10.37 -7.45
CA LEU A 485 -21.30 -11.66 -8.13
C LEU A 485 -21.37 -12.82 -7.14
N SER A 486 -20.54 -12.79 -6.10
CA SER A 486 -20.58 -13.80 -5.03
C SER A 486 -21.88 -13.76 -4.25
N SER A 487 -22.37 -12.57 -3.87
CA SER A 487 -23.63 -12.45 -3.14
C SER A 487 -24.80 -12.92 -4.00
N LEU A 488 -24.84 -12.58 -5.29
CA LEU A 488 -25.81 -13.13 -6.24
C LEU A 488 -25.72 -14.66 -6.32
N ALA A 489 -24.50 -15.21 -6.45
CA ALA A 489 -24.28 -16.65 -6.47
C ALA A 489 -24.76 -17.35 -5.18
N ILE A 490 -24.61 -16.71 -4.03
CA ILE A 490 -25.13 -17.18 -2.74
C ILE A 490 -26.66 -17.24 -2.77
N THR A 491 -27.33 -16.19 -3.27
CA THR A 491 -28.79 -16.11 -3.30
C THR A 491 -29.47 -17.23 -4.11
N VAL A 492 -28.79 -17.77 -5.12
CA VAL A 492 -29.30 -18.88 -5.95
C VAL A 492 -28.83 -20.25 -5.47
N SER A 493 -27.80 -20.28 -4.62
CA SER A 493 -27.19 -21.53 -4.15
C SER A 493 -27.92 -22.13 -2.95
N SER A 494 -28.34 -21.30 -2.01
CA SER A 494 -28.97 -21.72 -0.75
C SER A 494 -30.24 -20.95 -0.43
N PRO A 495 -31.25 -21.61 0.17
CA PRO A 495 -32.44 -20.93 0.65
C PRO A 495 -32.15 -20.18 1.95
N SER A 496 -32.86 -19.08 2.20
CA SER A 496 -32.65 -18.23 3.37
C SER A 496 -33.19 -18.83 4.68
N ASP A 497 -34.09 -19.81 4.62
CA ASP A 497 -34.69 -20.49 5.78
C ASP A 497 -33.88 -21.70 6.28
N GLU A 498 -32.72 -21.98 5.71
CA GLU A 498 -31.89 -23.12 6.13
C GLU A 498 -31.30 -22.88 7.54
N PRO A 499 -31.58 -23.77 8.52
CA PRO A 499 -31.10 -23.60 9.89
C PRO A 499 -29.58 -23.73 10.03
N LEU A 500 -28.90 -24.45 9.12
CA LEU A 500 -27.45 -24.57 9.11
C LEU A 500 -26.73 -23.25 8.82
N LEU A 501 -27.41 -22.25 8.22
CA LEU A 501 -26.82 -20.92 7.99
C LEU A 501 -26.58 -20.15 9.29
N THR A 502 -27.37 -20.44 10.33
CA THR A 502 -27.37 -19.71 11.60
C THR A 502 -27.06 -20.57 12.83
N ASN A 503 -26.53 -21.79 12.62
CA ASN A 503 -26.35 -22.77 13.68
C ASN A 503 -27.63 -22.92 14.53
N HIS A 504 -28.76 -23.18 13.86
CA HIS A 504 -30.08 -23.30 14.48
C HIS A 504 -30.50 -22.07 15.31
N GLY A 505 -30.17 -20.86 14.82
CA GLY A 505 -30.51 -19.59 15.47
C GLY A 505 -29.54 -19.13 16.56
N ILE A 506 -28.48 -19.89 16.87
CA ILE A 506 -27.50 -19.52 17.91
C ILE A 506 -26.54 -18.40 17.44
N GLY A 507 -26.20 -18.36 16.14
CA GLY A 507 -25.23 -17.39 15.63
C GLY A 507 -24.75 -17.71 14.22
N ALA A 508 -23.45 -17.60 13.94
CA ALA A 508 -22.92 -17.94 12.61
C ALA A 508 -22.88 -19.46 12.38
N GLY A 509 -23.37 -19.90 11.23
CA GLY A 509 -23.39 -21.29 10.81
C GLY A 509 -22.46 -21.59 9.63
N LEU A 510 -22.81 -22.58 8.81
CA LEU A 510 -22.03 -22.96 7.63
C LEU A 510 -22.16 -21.92 6.51
N SER A 511 -21.18 -21.96 5.60
CA SER A 511 -21.22 -21.13 4.40
C SER A 511 -22.44 -21.45 3.54
N PRO A 512 -23.13 -20.45 2.97
CA PRO A 512 -24.19 -20.70 2.00
C PRO A 512 -23.73 -21.52 0.80
N TYR A 513 -22.47 -21.42 0.39
CA TYR A 513 -21.94 -22.27 -0.68
C TYR A 513 -21.91 -23.74 -0.25
N ILE A 514 -21.47 -24.04 0.97
CA ILE A 514 -21.41 -25.40 1.50
C ILE A 514 -22.82 -25.97 1.65
N VAL A 515 -23.76 -25.19 2.18
CA VAL A 515 -25.18 -25.58 2.30
C VAL A 515 -25.75 -25.95 0.92
N GLY A 516 -25.57 -25.08 -0.08
CA GLY A 516 -26.12 -25.27 -1.41
C GLY A 516 -25.52 -26.48 -2.14
N ILE A 517 -24.23 -26.73 -1.93
CA ILE A 517 -23.49 -27.89 -2.42
C ILE A 517 -23.94 -29.17 -1.71
N ARG A 518 -24.14 -29.18 -0.39
CA ARG A 518 -24.66 -30.36 0.32
C ARG A 518 -26.05 -30.76 -0.17
N ARG A 519 -26.92 -29.77 -0.40
CA ARG A 519 -28.25 -29.98 -1.00
C ARG A 519 -28.20 -30.45 -2.47
N SER A 520 -27.05 -30.38 -3.14
CA SER A 520 -26.89 -30.87 -4.52
C SER A 520 -26.62 -32.38 -4.60
N GLY A 521 -26.31 -33.04 -3.48
CA GLY A 521 -26.05 -34.48 -3.44
C GLY A 521 -24.69 -34.90 -3.99
N ILE A 522 -23.85 -33.99 -4.49
CA ILE A 522 -22.52 -34.31 -5.02
C ILE A 522 -21.57 -34.67 -3.85
N PRO A 523 -21.08 -35.92 -3.72
CA PRO A 523 -20.45 -36.39 -2.47
C PRO A 523 -19.12 -35.72 -2.12
N ILE A 524 -18.27 -35.44 -3.12
CA ILE A 524 -16.89 -34.96 -2.92
C ILE A 524 -16.84 -33.43 -2.70
N LEU A 525 -17.79 -32.72 -3.31
CA LEU A 525 -17.75 -31.26 -3.42
C LEU A 525 -17.86 -30.51 -2.07
N PRO A 526 -18.69 -30.94 -1.09
CA PRO A 526 -18.70 -30.33 0.24
C PRO A 526 -17.33 -30.38 0.91
N THR A 527 -16.62 -31.51 0.85
CA THR A 527 -15.31 -31.67 1.49
C THR A 527 -14.27 -30.74 0.88
N VAL A 528 -14.24 -30.65 -0.46
CA VAL A 528 -13.33 -29.74 -1.18
C VAL A 528 -13.65 -28.29 -0.86
N ALA A 529 -14.93 -27.88 -0.93
CA ALA A 529 -15.35 -26.52 -0.63
C ALA A 529 -15.03 -26.13 0.83
N THR A 530 -15.31 -27.01 1.80
CA THR A 530 -14.97 -26.79 3.20
C THR A 530 -13.47 -26.62 3.40
N ALA A 531 -12.64 -27.45 2.76
CA ALA A 531 -11.18 -27.35 2.86
C ALA A 531 -10.63 -26.05 2.25
N LEU A 532 -11.13 -25.64 1.07
CA LEU A 532 -10.71 -24.41 0.41
C LEU A 532 -11.13 -23.15 1.20
N ILE A 533 -12.37 -23.12 1.73
CA ILE A 533 -12.84 -22.03 2.59
C ILE A 533 -12.04 -21.98 3.88
N PHE A 534 -11.71 -23.14 4.48
CA PHE A 534 -10.86 -23.20 5.66
C PHE A 534 -9.46 -22.63 5.38
N LEU A 535 -8.83 -23.04 4.28
CA LEU A 535 -7.50 -22.55 3.92
C LEU A 535 -7.51 -21.05 3.57
N SER A 536 -8.61 -20.56 3.00
CA SER A 536 -8.86 -19.13 2.82
C SER A 536 -8.91 -18.36 4.14
N SER A 537 -9.57 -18.88 5.18
CA SER A 537 -9.59 -18.27 6.52
C SER A 537 -8.21 -18.21 7.15
N VAL A 538 -7.45 -19.31 7.09
CA VAL A 538 -6.07 -19.34 7.61
C VAL A 538 -5.19 -18.33 6.88
N ALA A 539 -5.34 -18.24 5.56
CA ALA A 539 -4.62 -17.27 4.74
C ALA A 539 -4.94 -15.81 5.13
N SER A 540 -6.22 -15.46 5.35
CA SER A 540 -6.62 -14.14 5.81
C SER A 540 -6.07 -13.81 7.20
N GLY A 541 -6.16 -14.75 8.15
CA GLY A 541 -5.60 -14.57 9.50
C GLY A 541 -4.10 -14.28 9.49
N ARG A 542 -3.34 -14.96 8.59
CA ARG A 542 -1.91 -14.68 8.36
C ARG A 542 -1.68 -13.25 7.86
N SER A 543 -2.43 -12.80 6.86
CA SER A 543 -2.32 -11.45 6.30
C SER A 543 -2.67 -10.37 7.34
N PHE A 544 -3.72 -10.57 8.14
CA PHE A 544 -4.10 -9.62 9.20
C PHE A 544 -3.06 -9.53 10.31
N LEU A 545 -2.48 -10.67 10.74
CA LEU A 545 -1.39 -10.64 11.71
C LEU A 545 -0.17 -9.86 11.17
N TYR A 546 0.12 -10.01 9.87
CA TYR A 546 1.18 -9.25 9.22
C TYR A 546 0.90 -7.75 9.27
N ILE A 547 -0.25 -7.32 8.77
CA ILE A 547 -0.61 -5.90 8.72
C ILE A 547 -0.67 -5.30 10.13
N SER A 548 -1.24 -6.02 11.09
CA SER A 548 -1.33 -5.57 12.49
C SER A 548 0.06 -5.30 13.08
N SER A 549 0.98 -6.27 13.00
CA SER A 549 2.30 -6.11 13.63
C SER A 549 3.15 -5.04 12.95
N ARG A 550 3.01 -4.86 11.63
CA ARG A 550 3.73 -3.79 10.90
C ARG A 550 3.12 -2.41 11.18
N THR A 551 1.81 -2.34 11.42
CA THR A 551 1.16 -1.10 11.92
C THR A 551 1.71 -0.72 13.29
N LEU A 552 1.85 -1.68 14.21
CA LEU A 552 2.42 -1.43 15.54
C LEU A 552 3.90 -1.00 15.47
N CYS A 553 4.70 -1.66 14.62
CA CYS A 553 6.08 -1.29 14.37
C CYS A 553 6.19 0.14 13.82
N SER A 554 5.34 0.50 12.84
CA SER A 554 5.32 1.84 12.23
C SER A 554 4.91 2.93 13.22
N LEU A 555 3.93 2.65 14.10
CA LEU A 555 3.56 3.56 15.19
C LEU A 555 4.74 3.80 16.15
N ALA A 556 5.51 2.76 16.45
CA ALA A 556 6.71 2.93 17.25
C ALA A 556 7.75 3.75 16.49
N GLU A 557 8.07 3.39 15.24
CA GLU A 557 9.07 4.04 14.39
C GLU A 557 8.87 5.56 14.31
N THR A 558 7.60 5.99 14.18
CA THR A 558 7.17 7.39 14.15
C THR A 558 7.14 8.10 15.51
N GLY A 559 7.52 7.41 16.60
CA GLY A 559 7.57 7.97 17.95
C GLY A 559 6.23 7.97 18.71
N HIS A 560 5.22 7.28 18.18
CA HIS A 560 3.88 7.17 18.77
C HIS A 560 3.66 5.86 19.54
N GLY A 561 4.68 5.02 19.65
CA GLY A 561 4.68 3.79 20.44
C GLY A 561 6.02 3.51 21.13
N PRO A 562 6.05 2.59 22.10
CA PRO A 562 7.29 2.16 22.77
C PRO A 562 8.36 1.69 21.78
N GLU A 563 9.62 2.06 22.04
CA GLU A 563 10.76 1.71 21.16
C GLU A 563 10.99 0.20 21.03
N LEU A 564 10.55 -0.58 22.02
CA LEU A 564 10.61 -2.04 22.01
C LEU A 564 9.94 -2.65 20.76
N PHE A 565 8.91 -2.01 20.22
CA PHE A 565 8.19 -2.51 19.04
C PHE A 565 8.94 -2.31 17.71
N LYS A 566 10.03 -1.54 17.71
CA LYS A 566 10.92 -1.38 16.55
C LYS A 566 11.94 -2.50 16.42
N VAL A 567 12.14 -3.30 17.47
CA VAL A 567 13.21 -4.31 17.52
C VAL A 567 12.93 -5.40 16.50
N ARG A 568 13.91 -5.66 15.62
CA ARG A 568 13.86 -6.66 14.54
C ARG A 568 14.82 -7.81 14.82
N ASN A 569 14.50 -9.00 14.32
CA ASN A 569 15.42 -10.14 14.31
C ASN A 569 16.37 -10.07 13.11
N ASP A 570 17.29 -11.04 12.99
CA ASP A 570 18.28 -11.12 11.90
C ASP A 570 17.66 -11.21 10.50
N TYR A 571 16.39 -11.62 10.40
CA TYR A 571 15.63 -11.68 9.16
C TYR A 571 14.85 -10.38 8.84
N GLY A 572 15.04 -9.33 9.63
CA GLY A 572 14.36 -8.03 9.49
C GLY A 572 12.92 -8.01 9.99
N VAL A 573 12.45 -9.04 10.70
CA VAL A 573 11.07 -9.16 11.19
C VAL A 573 10.93 -8.50 12.57
N PRO A 574 9.95 -7.59 12.78
CA PRO A 574 9.70 -6.96 14.08
C PRO A 574 9.01 -7.95 15.04
N TYR A 575 9.77 -8.90 15.57
CA TYR A 575 9.24 -10.09 16.25
C TYR A 575 8.44 -9.75 17.51
N ILE A 576 8.79 -8.69 18.25
CA ILE A 576 8.02 -8.28 19.44
C ILE A 576 6.64 -7.78 19.02
N SER A 577 6.57 -6.95 17.98
CA SER A 577 5.30 -6.50 17.41
C SER A 577 4.46 -7.67 16.89
N VAL A 578 5.09 -8.68 16.30
CA VAL A 578 4.40 -9.91 15.86
C VAL A 578 3.84 -10.67 17.06
N ILE A 579 4.63 -10.89 18.12
CA ILE A 579 4.19 -11.61 19.32
C ILE A 579 3.02 -10.88 19.99
N ILE A 580 3.14 -9.57 20.20
CA ILE A 580 2.11 -8.78 20.87
C ILE A 580 0.80 -8.75 20.06
N SER A 581 0.86 -8.60 18.74
CA SER A 581 -0.34 -8.74 17.89
C SER A 581 -0.89 -10.18 17.90
N ALA A 582 -0.02 -11.20 17.93
CA ALA A 582 -0.45 -12.60 17.91
C ALA A 582 -1.17 -13.03 19.20
N LEU A 583 -0.90 -12.40 20.35
CA LEU A 583 -1.60 -12.66 21.61
C LEU A 583 -3.11 -12.47 21.52
N PHE A 584 -3.59 -11.61 20.61
CA PHE A 584 -5.03 -11.45 20.35
C PHE A 584 -5.67 -12.74 19.82
N SER A 585 -4.91 -13.63 19.18
CA SER A 585 -5.39 -14.96 18.79
C SER A 585 -5.90 -15.77 19.99
N GLY A 586 -5.45 -15.44 21.21
CA GLY A 586 -5.96 -15.99 22.46
C GLY A 586 -7.48 -15.83 22.62
N PHE A 587 -8.08 -14.76 22.07
CA PHE A 587 -9.53 -14.57 22.11
C PHE A 587 -10.31 -15.66 21.36
N ALA A 588 -9.70 -16.38 20.42
CA ALA A 588 -10.33 -17.52 19.76
C ALA A 588 -10.65 -18.65 20.76
N TYR A 589 -9.86 -18.80 21.83
CA TYR A 589 -10.09 -19.80 22.89
C TYR A 589 -11.32 -19.50 23.76
N LEU A 590 -11.93 -18.32 23.66
CA LEU A 590 -13.26 -18.10 24.24
C LEU A 590 -14.29 -19.11 23.70
N SER A 591 -14.04 -19.70 22.53
CA SER A 591 -14.86 -20.77 21.95
C SER A 591 -14.84 -22.07 22.76
N LEU A 592 -13.98 -22.17 23.78
CA LEU A 592 -13.99 -23.26 24.76
C LEU A 592 -14.90 -22.97 25.97
N ALA A 593 -15.25 -21.70 26.21
CA ALA A 593 -16.17 -21.29 27.26
C ALA A 593 -17.60 -21.10 26.73
N MET A 594 -17.75 -20.76 25.44
CA MET A 594 -19.02 -20.55 24.77
C MET A 594 -18.96 -21.05 23.32
N SER A 595 -20.10 -21.11 22.62
CA SER A 595 -20.13 -21.56 21.22
C SER A 595 -19.25 -20.69 20.31
N ALA A 596 -18.56 -21.31 19.35
CA ALA A 596 -17.75 -20.59 18.35
C ALA A 596 -18.59 -19.60 17.54
N SER A 597 -19.88 -19.90 17.31
CA SER A 597 -20.84 -19.00 16.67
C SER A 597 -21.09 -17.71 17.47
N VAL A 598 -21.05 -17.78 18.80
CA VAL A 598 -21.21 -16.63 19.70
C VAL A 598 -19.95 -15.78 19.70
N VAL A 599 -18.76 -16.40 19.78
CA VAL A 599 -17.46 -15.71 19.71
C VAL A 599 -17.29 -15.01 18.36
N PHE A 600 -17.74 -15.63 17.28
CA PHE A 600 -17.73 -15.03 15.95
C PHE A 600 -18.52 -13.71 15.93
N ASN A 601 -19.76 -13.70 16.46
CA ASN A 601 -20.57 -12.49 16.54
C ASN A 601 -19.93 -11.43 17.45
N LEU A 602 -19.40 -11.84 18.60
CA LEU A 602 -18.71 -10.97 19.55
C LEU A 602 -17.56 -10.18 18.88
N LEU A 603 -16.71 -10.90 18.14
CA LEU A 603 -15.60 -10.33 17.40
C LEU A 603 -16.08 -9.50 16.20
N MET A 604 -17.09 -9.98 15.47
CA MET A 604 -17.68 -9.25 14.34
C MET A 604 -18.14 -7.85 14.77
N TYR A 605 -18.93 -7.75 15.85
CA TYR A 605 -19.46 -6.46 16.32
C TYR A 605 -18.35 -5.50 16.74
N PHE A 606 -17.33 -5.99 17.44
CA PHE A 606 -16.17 -5.18 17.81
C PHE A 606 -15.46 -4.63 16.57
N ILE A 607 -15.20 -5.49 15.58
CA ILE A 607 -14.46 -5.13 14.36
C ILE A 607 -15.25 -4.17 13.49
N THR A 608 -16.55 -4.41 13.26
CA THR A 608 -17.37 -3.53 12.43
C THR A 608 -17.55 -2.16 13.08
N THR A 609 -17.77 -2.08 14.39
CA THR A 609 -17.83 -0.79 15.09
C THR A 609 -16.52 -0.01 15.00
N SER A 610 -15.36 -0.65 15.21
CA SER A 610 -14.07 0.00 15.04
C SER A 610 -13.84 0.49 13.61
N GLY A 611 -14.23 -0.27 12.60
CA GLY A 611 -14.07 0.16 11.21
C GLY A 611 -15.05 1.27 10.80
N TYR A 612 -16.27 1.33 11.35
CA TYR A 612 -17.14 2.50 11.17
C TYR A 612 -16.50 3.78 11.73
N ILE A 613 -15.87 3.70 12.92
CA ILE A 613 -15.12 4.82 13.49
C ILE A 613 -13.97 5.21 12.55
N SER A 614 -13.22 4.23 12.02
CA SER A 614 -12.15 4.46 11.05
C SER A 614 -12.68 5.23 9.83
N TRP A 615 -13.69 4.70 9.14
CA TRP A 615 -14.26 5.31 7.93
C TRP A 615 -14.89 6.68 8.17
N LEU A 616 -15.55 6.89 9.32
CA LEU A 616 -16.07 8.19 9.72
C LEU A 616 -14.94 9.22 9.78
N PHE A 617 -13.86 8.92 10.50
CA PHE A 617 -12.74 9.84 10.63
C PHE A 617 -11.95 9.98 9.32
N SER A 618 -11.91 8.96 8.47
CA SER A 618 -11.37 9.06 7.11
C SER A 618 -12.03 10.18 6.31
N CYS A 619 -13.36 10.23 6.33
CA CYS A 619 -14.12 11.30 5.67
C CYS A 619 -13.94 12.66 6.35
N VAL A 620 -13.85 12.72 7.69
CA VAL A 620 -13.60 13.97 8.42
C VAL A 620 -12.22 14.55 8.07
N ILE A 621 -11.19 13.70 8.01
CA ILE A 621 -9.83 14.10 7.65
C ILE A 621 -9.79 14.59 6.20
N TYR A 622 -10.56 13.97 5.28
CA TYR A 622 -10.69 14.47 3.91
C TYR A 622 -11.18 15.93 3.86
N PHE A 623 -12.17 16.31 4.66
CA PHE A 623 -12.61 17.71 4.72
C PHE A 623 -11.57 18.65 5.33
N GLN A 624 -10.84 18.20 6.36
CA GLN A 624 -9.75 19.00 6.95
C GLN A 624 -8.58 19.17 5.97
N PHE A 625 -8.25 18.14 5.22
CA PHE A 625 -7.31 18.17 4.11
C PHE A 625 -7.73 19.24 3.09
N ARG A 626 -8.96 19.17 2.56
CA ARG A 626 -9.46 20.15 1.58
C ARG A 626 -9.43 21.59 2.10
N ARG A 627 -9.81 21.80 3.37
CA ARG A 627 -9.78 23.11 4.01
C ARG A 627 -8.35 23.64 4.10
N THR A 628 -7.41 22.79 4.51
CA THR A 628 -5.99 23.16 4.69
C THR A 628 -5.33 23.48 3.36
N THR A 629 -5.53 22.66 2.32
CA THR A 629 -4.96 22.90 0.99
C THR A 629 -5.54 24.16 0.34
N ALA A 630 -6.84 24.42 0.51
CA ALA A 630 -7.48 25.63 0.00
C ALA A 630 -6.91 26.91 0.66
N LEU A 631 -6.66 26.88 1.98
CA LEU A 631 -6.04 28.00 2.69
C LEU A 631 -4.58 28.25 2.25
N GLN A 632 -3.88 27.21 1.80
CA GLN A 632 -2.50 27.31 1.29
C GLN A 632 -2.44 27.71 -0.20
N GLY A 633 -3.57 27.97 -0.85
CA GLY A 633 -3.63 28.36 -2.26
C GLY A 633 -3.39 27.20 -3.24
N PHE A 634 -3.37 25.95 -2.77
CA PHE A 634 -3.19 24.78 -3.62
C PHE A 634 -4.54 24.20 -4.05
N THR A 635 -4.72 24.05 -5.37
CA THR A 635 -5.81 23.25 -5.94
C THR A 635 -5.34 21.79 -6.08
N PRO A 636 -6.03 20.81 -5.49
CA PRO A 636 -5.69 19.40 -5.69
C PRO A 636 -5.81 19.07 -7.18
N ALA A 637 -4.71 18.64 -7.82
CA ALA A 637 -4.67 18.36 -9.26
C ALA A 637 -5.53 17.14 -9.64
N ASN A 638 -5.69 16.19 -8.72
CA ASN A 638 -6.38 14.92 -8.92
C ASN A 638 -7.60 14.86 -8.00
N GLN A 639 -8.79 15.12 -8.55
CA GLN A 639 -10.07 15.09 -7.83
C GLN A 639 -11.01 14.08 -8.47
N THR A 640 -11.82 13.43 -7.65
CA THR A 640 -12.88 12.54 -8.11
C THR A 640 -14.21 13.30 -8.17
N ARG A 641 -15.02 13.00 -9.19
CA ARG A 641 -16.32 13.67 -9.40
C ARG A 641 -17.33 13.41 -8.29
N ILE A 642 -17.14 12.33 -7.52
CA ILE A 642 -18.04 11.95 -6.43
C ILE A 642 -17.81 12.80 -5.19
N GLN A 643 -16.63 13.40 -5.02
CA GLN A 643 -16.33 14.22 -3.87
C GLN A 643 -16.77 15.67 -4.10
N PRO A 644 -17.28 16.37 -3.06
CA PRO A 644 -17.32 15.97 -1.64
C PRO A 644 -18.57 15.19 -1.20
N TYR A 645 -19.55 14.98 -2.09
CA TYR A 645 -20.82 14.34 -1.73
C TYR A 645 -20.63 12.90 -1.22
N GLY A 646 -19.66 12.17 -1.78
CA GLY A 646 -19.26 10.85 -1.32
C GLY A 646 -18.80 10.85 0.15
N ALA A 647 -17.95 11.80 0.55
CA ALA A 647 -17.51 11.93 1.94
C ALA A 647 -18.68 12.26 2.90
N TYR A 648 -19.63 13.11 2.49
CA TYR A 648 -20.84 13.38 3.30
C TYR A 648 -21.70 12.12 3.48
N PHE A 649 -21.93 11.37 2.39
CA PHE A 649 -22.62 10.08 2.47
C PHE A 649 -21.88 9.11 3.40
N GLY A 650 -20.55 9.06 3.31
CA GLY A 650 -19.70 8.26 4.19
C GLY A 650 -19.88 8.61 5.67
N ILE A 651 -19.87 9.91 6.01
CA ILE A 651 -20.11 10.39 7.38
C ILE A 651 -21.50 9.99 7.87
N ALA A 652 -22.54 10.24 7.06
CA ALA A 652 -23.92 9.92 7.43
C ALA A 652 -24.10 8.41 7.66
N ALA A 653 -23.63 7.57 6.74
CA ALA A 653 -23.74 6.13 6.85
C ALA A 653 -22.91 5.56 8.01
N CYS A 654 -21.65 5.99 8.18
CA CYS A 654 -20.79 5.50 9.27
C CYS A 654 -21.22 6.02 10.66
N THR A 655 -22.07 7.04 10.73
CA THR A 655 -22.73 7.47 11.97
C THR A 655 -24.01 6.67 12.21
N PHE A 656 -24.82 6.46 11.16
CA PHE A 656 -26.11 5.78 11.28
C PHE A 656 -25.98 4.27 11.53
N LEU A 657 -25.11 3.56 10.80
CA LEU A 657 -24.98 2.10 10.89
C LEU A 657 -24.62 1.59 12.29
N PRO A 658 -23.64 2.15 13.03
CA PRO A 658 -23.39 1.71 14.41
C PRO A 658 -24.57 2.00 15.35
N LEU A 659 -25.31 3.11 15.14
CA LEU A 659 -26.54 3.39 15.88
C LEU A 659 -27.64 2.38 15.58
N ALA A 660 -27.84 2.05 14.31
CA ALA A 660 -28.79 1.03 13.88
C ALA A 660 -28.44 -0.34 14.46
N ASN A 661 -27.15 -0.69 14.50
CA ASN A 661 -26.67 -1.90 15.15
C ASN A 661 -27.03 -1.92 16.65
N ALA A 662 -26.76 -0.81 17.36
CA ALA A 662 -27.10 -0.68 18.78
C ALA A 662 -28.61 -0.80 19.05
N LEU A 663 -29.45 -0.19 18.20
CA LEU A 663 -30.91 -0.23 18.31
C LEU A 663 -31.47 -1.64 18.04
N LEU A 664 -31.00 -2.31 16.97
CA LEU A 664 -31.43 -3.67 16.63
C LEU A 664 -31.03 -4.71 17.68
N LEU A 665 -29.87 -4.52 18.33
CA LEU A 665 -29.44 -5.34 19.46
C LEU A 665 -30.28 -5.11 20.72
N ALA A 666 -30.85 -3.91 20.92
CA ALA A 666 -31.65 -3.57 22.08
C ALA A 666 -33.13 -4.02 21.97
N ALA A 667 -33.62 -4.29 20.76
CA ALA A 667 -35.03 -4.56 20.47
C ALA A 667 -35.65 -5.85 21.09
N PRO A 668 -34.95 -7.00 21.27
CA PRO A 668 -35.67 -8.24 21.60
C PRO A 668 -35.81 -8.56 23.10
N SER A 669 -34.84 -8.19 23.97
CA SER A 669 -34.90 -8.36 25.44
C SER A 669 -33.59 -7.93 26.14
N TRP A 670 -33.62 -7.68 27.45
CA TRP A 670 -32.44 -7.39 28.29
C TRP A 670 -31.35 -8.48 28.25
N ILE A 671 -31.72 -9.72 27.90
CA ILE A 671 -30.78 -10.85 27.76
C ILE A 671 -29.97 -10.75 26.45
N VAL A 672 -30.55 -10.20 25.39
CA VAL A 672 -29.83 -9.91 24.12
C VAL A 672 -28.93 -8.68 24.27
N ALA A 673 -29.33 -7.71 25.11
CA ALA A 673 -28.49 -6.56 25.47
C ALA A 673 -27.19 -6.95 26.22
N ARG A 674 -27.11 -8.14 26.83
CA ARG A 674 -25.85 -8.67 27.40
C ARG A 674 -24.83 -9.03 26.32
N ASN A 675 -25.28 -9.32 25.08
CA ASN A 675 -24.43 -9.67 23.94
C ASN A 675 -24.01 -8.44 23.11
N SER A 676 -24.50 -7.23 23.43
CA SER A 676 -24.10 -5.97 22.76
C SER A 676 -22.94 -5.24 23.42
N ILE A 677 -22.48 -5.72 24.59
CA ILE A 677 -21.29 -5.20 25.31
C ILE A 677 -20.07 -5.01 24.36
N PRO A 678 -19.73 -5.96 23.45
CA PRO A 678 -18.57 -5.81 22.57
C PRO A 678 -18.63 -4.64 21.59
N ALA A 679 -19.83 -4.26 21.13
CA ALA A 679 -20.00 -3.11 20.24
C ALA A 679 -19.60 -1.80 20.96
N TYR A 680 -19.88 -1.70 22.27
CA TYR A 680 -19.51 -0.54 23.07
C TYR A 680 -18.02 -0.54 23.46
N ILE A 681 -17.38 -1.71 23.59
CA ILE A 681 -15.96 -1.80 23.94
C ILE A 681 -15.08 -1.05 22.94
N ALA A 682 -15.33 -1.18 21.62
CA ALA A 682 -14.56 -0.47 20.60
C ALA A 682 -14.61 1.06 20.78
N VAL A 683 -15.83 1.60 20.95
CA VAL A 683 -16.06 3.03 21.19
C VAL A 683 -15.39 3.48 22.48
N SER A 684 -15.54 2.71 23.56
CA SER A 684 -14.94 3.02 24.86
C SER A 684 -13.41 3.02 24.80
N ILE A 685 -12.78 2.04 24.16
CA ILE A 685 -11.32 1.99 24.00
C ILE A 685 -10.85 3.20 23.20
N PHE A 686 -11.52 3.54 22.09
CA PHE A 686 -11.17 4.73 21.30
C PHE A 686 -11.23 6.02 22.15
N LEU A 687 -12.32 6.24 22.90
CA LEU A 687 -12.47 7.42 23.76
C LEU A 687 -11.43 7.43 24.89
N LEU A 688 -11.14 6.29 25.50
CA LEU A 688 -10.13 6.17 26.54
C LEU A 688 -8.73 6.50 26.02
N LEU A 689 -8.37 6.05 24.81
CA LEU A 689 -7.09 6.39 24.18
C LEU A 689 -7.03 7.88 23.85
N TYR A 690 -8.12 8.46 23.35
CA TYR A 690 -8.19 9.88 23.00
C TYR A 690 -8.04 10.78 24.22
N PHE A 691 -8.91 10.59 25.22
CA PHE A 691 -8.87 11.39 26.44
C PHE A 691 -7.63 11.08 27.30
N GLY A 692 -7.15 9.83 27.31
CA GLY A 692 -5.92 9.45 28.00
C GLY A 692 -4.69 10.14 27.41
N HIS A 693 -4.55 10.14 26.07
CA HIS A 693 -3.45 10.84 25.39
C HIS A 693 -3.55 12.36 25.58
N LEU A 694 -4.76 12.92 25.55
CA LEU A 694 -5.01 14.34 25.82
C LEU A 694 -4.57 14.74 27.24
N MET A 695 -5.01 13.99 28.26
CA MET A 695 -4.65 14.25 29.65
C MET A 695 -3.14 14.14 29.89
N LYS A 696 -2.48 13.13 29.32
CA LYS A 696 -1.02 12.98 29.41
C LYS A 696 -0.29 14.19 28.82
N SER A 697 -0.75 14.71 27.68
CA SER A 697 -0.15 15.89 27.05
C SER A 697 -0.29 17.14 27.93
N ILE A 698 -1.50 17.38 28.46
CA ILE A 698 -1.77 18.52 29.36
C ILE A 698 -0.88 18.44 30.61
N VAL A 699 -0.74 17.27 31.23
CA VAL A 699 0.12 17.08 32.42
C VAL A 699 1.59 17.32 32.07
N THR A 700 2.05 16.84 30.92
CA THR A 700 3.44 17.00 30.48
C THR A 700 3.76 18.47 30.18
N GLN A 701 2.87 19.19 29.49
CA GLN A 701 3.02 20.63 29.26
C GLN A 701 3.05 21.43 30.56
N ARG A 702 2.18 21.11 31.53
CA ARG A 702 2.21 21.75 32.86
C ARG A 702 3.51 21.48 33.61
N ARG A 703 4.06 20.26 33.54
CA ARG A 703 5.37 19.93 34.13
C ARG A 703 6.50 20.74 33.48
N LEU A 704 6.55 20.80 32.16
CA LEU A 704 7.56 21.57 31.42
C LEU A 704 7.48 23.07 31.75
N GLN A 705 6.27 23.65 31.77
CA GLN A 705 6.08 25.05 32.21
C GLN A 705 6.53 25.27 33.66
N SER A 706 6.26 24.32 34.57
CA SER A 706 6.71 24.43 35.96
C SER A 706 8.24 24.32 36.09
N GLU A 707 8.90 23.52 35.25
CA GLU A 707 10.36 23.40 35.20
C GLU A 707 11.02 24.65 34.60
N GLU A 708 10.44 25.23 33.54
CA GLU A 708 10.89 26.50 32.96
C GLU A 708 10.79 27.65 33.97
N LEU A 709 9.65 27.79 34.64
CA LEU A 709 9.46 28.78 35.72
C LEU A 709 10.46 28.58 36.86
N ARG A 710 10.77 27.33 37.22
CA ARG A 710 11.76 27.01 38.26
C ARG A 710 13.19 27.33 37.83
N LYS A 711 13.54 27.14 36.54
CA LYS A 711 14.83 27.54 35.97
C LYS A 711 14.98 29.06 35.90
N GLN A 712 13.93 29.78 35.49
CA GLN A 712 13.92 31.25 35.47
C GLN A 712 14.06 31.83 36.88
N GLY A 713 13.29 31.34 37.86
CA GLY A 713 13.42 31.79 39.26
C GLY A 713 14.78 31.47 39.90
N CYS A 714 15.47 30.42 39.45
CA CYS A 714 16.83 30.10 39.90
C CYS A 714 17.88 31.02 39.24
N GLY A 715 17.69 31.39 37.96
CA GLY A 715 18.52 32.37 37.25
C GLY A 715 18.47 33.75 37.90
N ASP A 716 17.27 34.25 38.19
CA ASP A 716 17.07 35.54 38.87
C ASP A 716 17.68 35.58 40.29
N MET A 717 17.72 34.43 40.99
CA MET A 717 18.39 34.31 42.29
C MET A 717 19.92 34.30 42.19
N LEU A 718 20.48 33.66 41.16
CA LEU A 718 21.92 33.66 40.88
C LEU A 718 22.42 35.06 40.51
N GLU A 719 21.65 35.79 39.69
CA GLU A 719 21.96 37.17 39.29
C GLU A 719 21.90 38.15 40.48
N LYS A 720 20.97 37.94 41.42
CA LYS A 720 20.94 38.69 42.70
C LYS A 720 22.07 38.32 43.66
N CYS A 721 22.61 37.10 43.59
CA CYS A 721 23.73 36.66 44.42
C CYS A 721 25.09 37.16 43.90
N THR A 722 25.26 37.32 42.58
CA THR A 722 26.47 37.89 41.97
C THR A 722 26.52 39.41 42.04
N ALA A 723 25.36 40.07 42.16
CA ALA A 723 25.23 41.52 42.36
C ALA A 723 25.38 41.97 43.84
N ARG A 724 26.20 41.29 44.65
CA ARG A 724 26.63 41.85 45.94
C ARG A 724 27.78 42.85 45.70
N PRO A 725 27.69 44.09 46.22
CA PRO A 725 28.75 45.07 46.04
C PRO A 725 30.03 44.59 46.73
N GLN A 726 31.14 44.61 46.01
CA GLN A 726 32.48 44.59 46.61
C GLN A 726 32.61 45.87 47.42
N GLY A 727 32.65 45.71 48.75
CA GLY A 727 33.04 46.78 49.68
C GLY A 727 34.53 47.03 49.65
#